data_AF-A0A4Y6PNU9-F1
#
_entry.id   AF-A0A4Y6PNU9-F1
#
_cell.length_a   1.000
_cell.length_b   1.000
_cell.length_c   1.000
_cell.angle_alpha   90.00
_cell.angle_beta   90.00
_cell.angle_gamma   90.00
#
_symmetry.space_group_name_H-M   'P 1'
#
loop_
_entity.id
_entity.type
_entity.pdbx_description
1 polymer ?
#
loop_
_entity_poly.entity_id
_entity_poly.type
_entity_poly.pdbx_seq_one_letter_code
_entity_poly.pdbx_strand_id
1 'polypeptide(L)'
;MQIDKGDLMTRRLLFPIVLSFVCSIACGDVSPGDTPGTSPGASRTAASAQTAGDEPQLEWTRQIEAGANARIRTVGADGNVYVGGLLGGGGVLPGFPDVGRGPDAFIRAYDADGNELWSDAFALRQLEFVDAILVDATGVYAVGEAGFASAMQGARAGLFIRKYTHDGTVLWTEEFAFADQRVTDPSDAVIDDTGIYVSGSTGSPFAPGRQTLPFDAFVIKFDLDGNLVWSSRFGDPDVDDEATGIAINDDGLSVSGWTDGALSGQSNLGARDAFVAHFDTDGTRVWLDQFGSTANDLATDVAVTAGRVHVSGWTDGALSGQSNLGDRDAFVRTYGADGAEQWTTQFGTPIADTADAIAAGMSDIYVALQAGPTLGGEDPATGQRTYIRKYTAGGAESWTFLFGDAPLSFGAAVAVDGDAIYAAQFSVIAKLVERVDDGDGDDGGDEPCAIIEGDVVINSASDADAIGNSDGCVEIGGSLFVQNTDDVTDLRFLSGLRSVGGFVGVADNANLRSLAGLDELESIGEGLVVEGNPSLVALDNLGSLETVDGVIHIFGNPSLQQIDLPALVSAGELLIAGNDALLMVSAAQLVSIDMRLLIENNDLLHTVDLSSLAGVGSVRVRFNPALDNVIAPNLSL
;
A
#
# COMPACT_ATOMS: atom_id res chain seq x y z
N MET A 1 -5.18 -37.58 -40.97
CA MET A 1 -5.89 -36.84 -39.91
C MET A 1 -4.82 -36.46 -38.93
N GLN A 2 -4.24 -35.28 -39.14
CA GLN A 2 -3.10 -34.75 -38.40
C GLN A 2 -3.66 -33.46 -37.81
N ILE A 3 -3.84 -33.42 -36.49
CA ILE A 3 -4.32 -32.25 -35.78
C ILE A 3 -3.10 -31.38 -35.49
N ASP A 4 -3.27 -30.10 -35.81
CA ASP A 4 -2.28 -29.03 -35.76
C ASP A 4 -1.76 -28.77 -34.34
N LYS A 5 -0.52 -28.30 -34.30
CA LYS A 5 0.14 -27.70 -33.14
C LYS A 5 -0.62 -26.45 -32.73
N GLY A 6 -1.46 -26.58 -31.69
CA GLY A 6 -2.08 -25.45 -31.00
C GLY A 6 -1.13 -24.85 -29.98
N ASP A 7 -0.93 -23.54 -30.12
CA ASP A 7 -0.56 -22.55 -29.12
C ASP A 7 0.35 -22.95 -27.95
N LEU A 8 1.60 -22.48 -28.04
CA LEU A 8 2.48 -22.21 -26.92
C LEU A 8 1.78 -21.21 -25.97
N MET A 9 1.28 -21.71 -24.83
CA MET A 9 0.80 -20.90 -23.73
C MET A 9 1.94 -20.66 -22.73
N THR A 10 2.50 -19.46 -22.76
CA THR A 10 3.33 -18.92 -21.67
C THR A 10 2.42 -18.69 -20.46
N ARG A 11 2.75 -19.24 -19.28
CA ARG A 11 2.00 -19.02 -18.02
C ARG A 11 2.90 -18.22 -17.06
N ARG A 12 2.35 -17.18 -16.41
CA ARG A 12 3.00 -16.29 -15.42
C ARG A 12 2.18 -16.28 -14.13
N LEU A 13 2.84 -16.14 -12.97
CA LEU A 13 2.21 -15.65 -11.74
C LEU A 13 2.26 -14.13 -11.73
N LEU A 14 1.20 -13.48 -11.27
CA LEU A 14 1.05 -12.03 -11.28
C LEU A 14 0.54 -11.58 -9.91
N PHE A 15 1.10 -10.50 -9.36
CA PHE A 15 0.42 -9.74 -8.30
C PHE A 15 -0.70 -8.95 -8.95
N PRO A 16 -1.97 -9.22 -8.61
CA PRO A 16 -3.06 -8.51 -9.21
C PRO A 16 -3.28 -7.18 -8.49
N ILE A 17 -3.11 -6.03 -9.16
CA ILE A 17 -3.87 -4.85 -8.76
C ILE A 17 -5.28 -5.03 -9.33
N VAL A 18 -6.26 -5.29 -8.48
CA VAL A 18 -7.65 -5.46 -8.91
C VAL A 18 -8.34 -4.10 -8.91
N LEU A 19 -8.66 -3.61 -10.09
CA LEU A 19 -9.45 -2.41 -10.33
C LEU A 19 -10.91 -2.83 -10.67
N SER A 20 -11.71 -3.08 -9.65
CA SER A 20 -13.13 -3.43 -9.83
C SER A 20 -14.01 -2.17 -9.99
N PHE A 21 -15.10 -2.20 -10.76
CA PHE A 21 -15.96 -1.01 -10.95
C PHE A 21 -17.42 -1.25 -10.59
N VAL A 22 -18.06 -0.30 -9.91
CA VAL A 22 -19.39 -0.45 -9.32
C VAL A 22 -20.42 0.48 -9.98
N CYS A 23 -21.08 0.00 -11.04
CA CYS A 23 -22.38 0.37 -11.63
C CYS A 23 -22.91 1.82 -11.72
N SER A 24 -23.59 2.08 -12.85
CA SER A 24 -24.69 3.05 -13.02
C SER A 24 -26.04 2.55 -12.48
N ILE A 25 -26.72 3.30 -11.61
CA ILE A 25 -28.16 3.05 -11.34
C ILE A 25 -28.97 3.58 -12.53
N ALA A 26 -29.28 2.74 -13.52
CA ALA A 26 -30.26 3.08 -14.56
C ALA A 26 -31.62 2.41 -14.27
N CYS A 27 -32.58 3.19 -13.76
CA CYS A 27 -34.00 2.81 -13.79
C CYS A 27 -34.54 2.83 -15.23
N GLY A 28 -35.03 1.68 -15.74
CA GLY A 28 -35.94 1.67 -16.90
C GLY A 28 -36.07 0.33 -17.64
N ASP A 29 -37.22 -0.32 -17.48
CA ASP A 29 -37.67 -1.52 -18.20
C ASP A 29 -37.43 -1.48 -19.73
N VAL A 30 -36.78 -2.51 -20.30
CA VAL A 30 -37.01 -2.93 -21.69
C VAL A 30 -37.04 -4.47 -21.79
N SER A 31 -38.13 -4.98 -22.37
CA SER A 31 -38.54 -6.39 -22.47
C SER A 31 -37.60 -7.28 -23.31
N PRO A 32 -37.68 -8.63 -23.19
CA PRO A 32 -36.66 -9.54 -23.69
C PRO A 32 -36.82 -9.90 -25.17
N GLY A 33 -35.73 -9.81 -25.93
CA GLY A 33 -35.61 -10.39 -27.26
C GLY A 33 -34.27 -10.07 -27.92
N ASP A 34 -33.26 -10.92 -27.71
CA ASP A 34 -32.46 -11.56 -28.77
C ASP A 34 -31.27 -12.36 -28.18
N THR A 35 -30.82 -13.39 -28.89
CA THR A 35 -29.91 -14.46 -28.42
C THR A 35 -28.45 -14.25 -28.86
N PRO A 36 -27.45 -14.94 -28.23
CA PRO A 36 -26.06 -14.46 -28.14
C PRO A 36 -25.09 -15.01 -29.21
N GLY A 37 -24.02 -14.25 -29.46
CA GLY A 37 -22.83 -14.63 -30.21
C GLY A 37 -21.54 -14.32 -29.42
N THR A 38 -20.57 -15.22 -29.51
CA THR A 38 -19.44 -15.51 -28.59
C THR A 38 -18.11 -14.79 -28.89
N SER A 39 -17.34 -14.38 -27.84
CA SER A 39 -15.85 -14.38 -27.72
C SER A 39 -15.40 -13.94 -26.29
N PRO A 40 -14.14 -14.22 -25.85
CA PRO A 40 -13.86 -14.76 -24.50
C PRO A 40 -13.42 -13.73 -23.42
N GLY A 41 -13.70 -14.05 -22.15
CA GLY A 41 -12.78 -13.77 -21.05
C GLY A 41 -13.24 -12.96 -19.82
N ALA A 42 -14.48 -12.48 -19.73
CA ALA A 42 -14.97 -11.85 -18.50
C ALA A 42 -15.44 -12.91 -17.48
N SER A 43 -14.73 -13.07 -16.36
CA SER A 43 -15.17 -13.92 -15.25
C SER A 43 -16.28 -13.21 -14.48
N ARG A 44 -17.52 -13.71 -14.58
CA ARG A 44 -18.64 -13.33 -13.70
C ARG A 44 -18.68 -14.34 -12.54
N THR A 45 -18.25 -13.94 -11.36
CA THR A 45 -18.56 -14.66 -10.12
C THR A 45 -19.92 -14.17 -9.62
N ALA A 46 -20.86 -15.11 -9.45
CA ALA A 46 -22.23 -14.81 -9.05
C ALA A 46 -22.30 -14.57 -7.52
N ALA A 47 -22.67 -13.35 -7.12
CA ALA A 47 -23.15 -13.07 -5.78
C ALA A 47 -24.53 -13.71 -5.56
N SER A 48 -24.77 -14.15 -4.34
CA SER A 48 -25.95 -14.89 -3.91
C SER A 48 -27.24 -14.08 -4.05
N ALA A 49 -28.35 -14.76 -4.39
CA ALA A 49 -29.63 -14.14 -4.69
C ALA A 49 -30.24 -13.41 -3.48
N GLN A 50 -30.32 -12.07 -3.53
CA GLN A 50 -31.16 -11.23 -2.68
C GLN A 50 -31.88 -10.17 -3.53
N THR A 51 -33.01 -9.68 -3.02
CA THR A 51 -34.12 -9.05 -3.77
C THR A 51 -33.76 -7.74 -4.47
N ALA A 52 -34.16 -7.61 -5.75
CA ALA A 52 -33.96 -6.43 -6.59
C ALA A 52 -34.52 -5.11 -5.98
N GLY A 53 -33.62 -4.16 -5.73
CA GLY A 53 -33.86 -2.75 -5.40
C GLY A 53 -32.54 -2.03 -5.14
N ASP A 54 -32.36 -0.82 -5.68
CA ASP A 54 -31.33 0.24 -5.48
C ASP A 54 -29.84 -0.11 -5.22
N GLU A 55 -29.44 -1.38 -5.16
CA GLU A 55 -28.06 -1.85 -5.02
C GLU A 55 -27.32 -1.77 -6.35
N PRO A 56 -26.05 -1.32 -6.35
CA PRO A 56 -25.28 -1.21 -7.56
C PRO A 56 -24.98 -2.60 -8.17
N GLN A 57 -25.00 -2.69 -9.50
CA GLN A 57 -24.68 -3.90 -10.26
C GLN A 57 -23.27 -3.82 -10.87
N LEU A 58 -22.33 -4.66 -10.44
CA LEU A 58 -20.99 -4.67 -11.04
C LEU A 58 -21.07 -4.79 -12.58
N GLU A 59 -20.62 -3.74 -13.30
CA GLU A 59 -20.69 -3.71 -14.78
C GLU A 59 -19.46 -4.38 -15.38
N TRP A 60 -18.27 -4.01 -14.91
CA TRP A 60 -17.00 -4.58 -15.32
C TRP A 60 -15.93 -4.43 -14.24
N THR A 61 -14.88 -5.24 -14.35
CA THR A 61 -13.66 -5.13 -13.56
C THR A 61 -12.49 -5.16 -14.53
N ARG A 62 -11.44 -4.39 -14.23
CA ARG A 62 -10.13 -4.54 -14.86
C ARG A 62 -9.09 -4.85 -13.80
N GLN A 63 -8.02 -5.47 -14.25
CA GLN A 63 -6.89 -5.73 -13.38
C GLN A 63 -5.69 -5.07 -14.03
N ILE A 64 -4.96 -4.28 -13.25
CA ILE A 64 -3.68 -3.73 -13.68
C ILE A 64 -2.62 -4.68 -13.14
N GLU A 65 -2.01 -5.43 -14.05
CA GLU A 65 -0.83 -6.22 -13.72
C GLU A 65 0.34 -5.26 -13.50
N ALA A 66 0.89 -5.26 -12.29
CA ALA A 66 2.04 -4.45 -11.93
C ALA A 66 2.84 -5.16 -10.83
N GLY A 67 4.06 -4.67 -10.55
CA GLY A 67 4.92 -5.24 -9.50
C GLY A 67 4.31 -5.13 -8.10
N ALA A 68 4.84 -5.89 -7.14
CA ALA A 68 4.33 -5.97 -5.76
C ALA A 68 4.23 -4.62 -5.02
N ASN A 69 4.98 -3.61 -5.47
CA ASN A 69 5.00 -2.27 -4.89
C ASN A 69 4.08 -1.26 -5.58
N ALA A 70 3.39 -1.66 -6.65
CA ALA A 70 2.54 -0.76 -7.40
C ALA A 70 1.20 -0.52 -6.67
N ARG A 71 0.76 0.73 -6.59
CA ARG A 71 -0.46 1.14 -5.89
C ARG A 71 -1.27 2.09 -6.76
N ILE A 72 -2.57 1.87 -6.85
CA ILE A 72 -3.50 2.89 -7.34
C ILE A 72 -3.84 3.78 -6.17
N ARG A 73 -3.76 5.09 -6.36
CA ARG A 73 -4.07 6.09 -5.33
C ARG A 73 -5.31 6.91 -5.66
N THR A 74 -5.64 7.04 -6.95
CA THR A 74 -6.68 7.96 -7.39
C THR A 74 -7.41 7.46 -8.63
N VAL A 75 -8.65 7.92 -8.79
CA VAL A 75 -9.51 7.67 -9.94
C VAL A 75 -10.24 8.97 -10.31
N GLY A 76 -10.31 9.28 -11.60
CA GLY A 76 -11.10 10.39 -12.16
C GLY A 76 -11.96 9.91 -13.33
N ALA A 77 -13.02 10.63 -13.65
CA ALA A 77 -13.93 10.26 -14.75
C ALA A 77 -14.58 11.47 -15.46
N ASP A 78 -14.83 11.33 -16.76
CA ASP A 78 -15.52 12.30 -17.64
C ASP A 78 -16.34 11.61 -18.76
N GLY A 79 -16.83 10.40 -18.48
CA GLY A 79 -17.31 9.43 -19.45
C GLY A 79 -16.24 8.43 -19.87
N ASN A 80 -14.96 8.82 -19.85
CA ASN A 80 -13.84 7.89 -19.72
C ASN A 80 -13.43 7.77 -18.25
N VAL A 81 -12.61 6.79 -17.94
CA VAL A 81 -12.09 6.53 -16.60
C VAL A 81 -10.58 6.63 -16.62
N TYR A 82 -10.00 7.32 -15.66
CA TYR A 82 -8.56 7.50 -15.52
C TYR A 82 -8.13 7.04 -14.13
N VAL A 83 -7.06 6.26 -14.06
CA VAL A 83 -6.49 5.80 -12.79
C VAL A 83 -5.03 6.17 -12.71
N GLY A 84 -4.59 6.54 -11.52
CA GLY A 84 -3.25 7.04 -11.28
C GLY A 84 -2.68 6.46 -9.99
N GLY A 85 -1.36 6.36 -9.96
CA GLY A 85 -0.65 5.97 -8.76
C GLY A 85 0.81 5.71 -9.03
N LEU A 86 1.33 4.67 -8.40
CA LEU A 86 2.74 4.35 -8.39
C LEU A 86 3.03 2.91 -8.81
N LEU A 87 4.20 2.66 -9.39
CA LEU A 87 4.66 1.33 -9.79
C LEU A 87 5.65 0.71 -8.81
N GLY A 88 6.34 1.55 -8.02
CA GLY A 88 7.39 1.14 -7.09
C GLY A 88 8.68 0.78 -7.82
N GLY A 89 9.84 1.07 -7.23
CA GLY A 89 11.14 0.98 -7.92
C GLY A 89 11.37 -0.38 -8.61
N GLY A 90 11.30 -0.40 -9.94
CA GLY A 90 11.44 -1.60 -10.78
C GLY A 90 10.12 -2.23 -11.26
N GLY A 91 8.96 -1.67 -10.93
CA GLY A 91 7.66 -2.13 -11.37
C GLY A 91 7.48 -2.02 -12.89
N VAL A 92 6.93 -3.08 -13.49
CA VAL A 92 6.66 -3.17 -14.94
C VAL A 92 5.15 -3.08 -15.17
N LEU A 93 4.69 -2.09 -15.92
CA LEU A 93 3.38 -2.15 -16.58
C LEU A 93 3.53 -2.88 -17.93
N PRO A 94 2.58 -3.75 -18.32
CA PRO A 94 2.55 -4.30 -19.68
C PRO A 94 2.66 -3.19 -20.72
N GLY A 95 3.72 -3.23 -21.54
CA GLY A 95 4.03 -2.21 -22.55
C GLY A 95 5.15 -1.21 -22.17
N PHE A 96 5.62 -1.20 -20.92
CA PHE A 96 6.67 -0.31 -20.42
C PHE A 96 7.87 -1.14 -19.92
N PRO A 97 8.95 -1.30 -20.69
CA PRO A 97 10.11 -2.08 -20.27
C PRO A 97 10.81 -1.45 -19.05
N ASP A 98 11.20 -2.29 -18.08
CA ASP A 98 12.05 -1.89 -16.96
C ASP A 98 13.40 -1.40 -17.50
N VAL A 99 13.70 -0.12 -17.29
CA VAL A 99 14.97 0.52 -17.68
C VAL A 99 15.94 0.70 -16.52
N GLY A 100 15.76 -0.04 -15.42
CA GLY A 100 16.71 -0.15 -14.30
C GLY A 100 16.70 1.05 -13.34
N ARG A 101 15.77 1.98 -13.53
CA ARG A 101 15.35 3.08 -12.64
C ARG A 101 13.89 3.46 -12.95
N GLY A 102 13.03 2.44 -13.09
CA GLY A 102 11.73 2.49 -13.80
C GLY A 102 10.81 3.68 -13.45
N PRO A 103 9.81 3.97 -14.31
CA PRO A 103 8.81 5.00 -14.02
C PRO A 103 8.15 4.72 -12.66
N ASP A 104 8.22 5.70 -11.75
CA ASP A 104 7.64 5.54 -10.41
C ASP A 104 6.14 5.89 -10.42
N ALA A 105 5.70 6.79 -11.30
CA ALA A 105 4.31 7.20 -11.49
C ALA A 105 3.68 6.62 -12.76
N PHE A 106 2.38 6.37 -12.73
CA PHE A 106 1.61 6.00 -13.91
C PHE A 106 0.22 6.65 -13.94
N ILE A 107 -0.31 6.73 -15.16
CA ILE A 107 -1.70 7.01 -15.45
C ILE A 107 -2.20 6.02 -16.53
N ARG A 108 -3.44 5.57 -16.40
CA ARG A 108 -4.08 4.70 -17.39
C ARG A 108 -5.53 5.13 -17.62
N ALA A 109 -5.92 5.19 -18.87
CA ALA A 109 -7.26 5.58 -19.30
C ALA A 109 -8.04 4.40 -19.88
N TYR A 110 -9.33 4.37 -19.61
CA TYR A 110 -10.29 3.40 -20.09
C TYR A 110 -11.53 4.11 -20.66
N ASP A 111 -12.21 3.49 -21.62
CA ASP A 111 -13.56 3.90 -21.99
C ASP A 111 -14.60 3.43 -20.94
N ALA A 112 -15.84 3.85 -21.12
CA ALA A 112 -16.95 3.46 -20.24
C ALA A 112 -17.19 1.93 -20.18
N ASP A 113 -16.78 1.17 -21.21
CA ASP A 113 -16.89 -0.30 -21.28
C ASP A 113 -15.65 -0.99 -20.64
N GLY A 114 -14.69 -0.19 -20.15
CA GLY A 114 -13.45 -0.63 -19.53
C GLY A 114 -12.34 -1.02 -20.52
N ASN A 115 -12.47 -0.74 -21.80
CA ASN A 115 -11.38 -0.99 -22.75
C ASN A 115 -10.27 0.05 -22.53
N GLU A 116 -9.01 -0.40 -22.49
CA GLU A 116 -7.88 0.52 -22.38
C GLU A 116 -7.84 1.45 -23.60
N LEU A 117 -7.80 2.75 -23.34
CA LEU A 117 -7.64 3.79 -24.35
C LEU A 117 -6.16 4.11 -24.56
N TRP A 118 -5.47 4.39 -23.44
CA TRP A 118 -4.05 4.71 -23.42
C TRP A 118 -3.48 4.53 -22.02
N SER A 119 -2.15 4.43 -21.94
CA SER A 119 -1.38 4.41 -20.71
C SER A 119 -0.17 5.32 -20.85
N ASP A 120 0.24 5.97 -19.77
CA ASP A 120 1.55 6.60 -19.65
C ASP A 120 2.19 6.23 -18.31
N ALA A 121 3.47 5.91 -18.35
CA ALA A 121 4.28 5.66 -17.16
C ALA A 121 5.51 6.54 -17.28
N PHE A 122 5.76 7.34 -16.26
CA PHE A 122 6.76 8.40 -16.33
C PHE A 122 7.61 8.49 -15.08
N ALA A 123 8.85 8.92 -15.28
CA ALA A 123 9.77 9.32 -14.24
C ALA A 123 10.27 10.75 -14.52
N LEU A 124 10.10 11.66 -13.58
CA LEU A 124 10.60 13.03 -13.69
C LEU A 124 12.06 13.08 -13.21
N ARG A 125 12.34 12.65 -11.97
CA ARG A 125 13.71 12.62 -11.40
C ARG A 125 13.97 11.53 -10.31
N GLN A 126 13.03 11.23 -9.40
CA GLN A 126 13.15 10.35 -8.22
C GLN A 126 11.84 9.55 -8.01
N LEU A 127 11.50 9.11 -6.79
CA LEU A 127 10.17 8.56 -6.53
C LEU A 127 9.11 9.59 -6.94
N GLU A 128 8.16 9.16 -7.76
CA GLU A 128 7.01 9.92 -8.22
C GLU A 128 5.71 9.16 -7.96
N PHE A 129 4.68 9.86 -7.51
CA PHE A 129 3.35 9.30 -7.28
C PHE A 129 2.30 10.20 -7.92
N VAL A 130 1.22 9.63 -8.47
CA VAL A 130 0.03 10.40 -8.84
C VAL A 130 -0.97 10.30 -7.69
N ASP A 131 -1.24 11.44 -7.04
CA ASP A 131 -2.13 11.53 -5.89
C ASP A 131 -3.55 11.96 -6.30
N ALA A 132 -3.68 12.72 -7.40
CA ALA A 132 -4.98 13.12 -7.94
C ALA A 132 -5.02 13.10 -9.48
N ILE A 133 -6.17 12.71 -10.05
CA ILE A 133 -6.50 12.89 -11.47
C ILE A 133 -7.69 13.82 -11.63
N LEU A 134 -7.48 14.89 -12.40
CA LEU A 134 -8.49 15.89 -12.70
C LEU A 134 -8.84 15.85 -14.18
N VAL A 135 -10.08 16.17 -14.52
CA VAL A 135 -10.53 16.21 -15.92
C VAL A 135 -11.39 17.43 -16.15
N ASP A 136 -11.11 18.18 -17.21
CA ASP A 136 -11.95 19.28 -17.69
C ASP A 136 -12.21 19.13 -19.20
N ALA A 137 -12.93 20.07 -19.80
CA ALA A 137 -13.23 20.04 -21.24
C ALA A 137 -12.00 20.20 -22.16
N THR A 138 -10.83 20.51 -21.60
CA THR A 138 -9.58 20.79 -22.32
C THR A 138 -8.55 19.67 -22.18
N GLY A 139 -8.67 18.81 -21.18
CA GLY A 139 -7.76 17.69 -20.98
C GLY A 139 -7.84 17.02 -19.61
N VAL A 140 -6.84 16.17 -19.38
CA VAL A 140 -6.67 15.35 -18.19
C VAL A 140 -5.41 15.82 -17.46
N TYR A 141 -5.45 15.92 -16.14
CA TYR A 141 -4.33 16.38 -15.32
C TYR A 141 -3.95 15.30 -14.32
N ALA A 142 -2.67 14.97 -14.27
CA ALA A 142 -2.09 14.18 -13.18
C ALA A 142 -1.39 15.14 -12.22
N VAL A 143 -1.74 15.06 -10.94
CA VAL A 143 -1.14 15.85 -9.86
C VAL A 143 -0.54 14.89 -8.85
N GLY A 144 0.66 15.20 -8.36
CA GLY A 144 1.26 14.40 -7.29
C GLY A 144 2.67 14.82 -6.93
N GLU A 145 3.34 13.98 -6.15
CA GLU A 145 4.70 14.23 -5.66
C GLU A 145 5.77 13.83 -6.69
N ALA A 146 6.81 14.65 -6.80
CA ALA A 146 8.07 14.31 -7.45
C ALA A 146 9.26 14.61 -6.54
N GLY A 147 10.12 13.61 -6.32
CA GLY A 147 11.35 13.81 -5.59
C GLY A 147 12.35 14.69 -6.37
N PHE A 148 13.02 15.61 -5.67
CA PHE A 148 14.05 16.46 -6.30
C PHE A 148 15.45 15.92 -6.05
N ALA A 149 16.21 15.70 -7.13
CA ALA A 149 17.65 15.46 -7.03
C ALA A 149 18.40 16.76 -6.64
N SER A 150 18.43 17.12 -5.36
CA SER A 150 19.38 18.04 -4.70
C SER A 150 19.68 19.42 -5.33
N ALA A 151 18.95 19.89 -6.33
CA ALA A 151 19.39 21.02 -7.18
C ALA A 151 18.50 22.27 -7.16
N MET A 152 17.38 22.31 -6.44
CA MET A 152 16.70 23.57 -6.12
C MET A 152 16.75 23.83 -4.62
N GLN A 153 17.61 24.77 -4.21
CA GLN A 153 17.55 25.50 -2.93
C GLN A 153 17.49 24.65 -1.63
N GLY A 154 17.67 23.33 -1.68
CA GLY A 154 17.59 22.43 -0.52
C GLY A 154 16.30 21.60 -0.43
N ALA A 155 15.39 21.67 -1.41
CA ALA A 155 14.19 20.84 -1.49
C ALA A 155 14.54 19.37 -1.82
N ARG A 156 13.90 18.43 -1.12
CA ARG A 156 13.99 16.96 -1.23
C ARG A 156 12.82 16.37 -2.03
N ALA A 157 11.64 16.97 -1.99
CA ALA A 157 10.44 16.59 -2.76
C ALA A 157 9.54 17.81 -3.04
N GLY A 158 8.69 17.74 -4.06
CA GLY A 158 7.69 18.76 -4.37
C GLY A 158 6.56 18.28 -5.27
N LEU A 159 5.65 19.19 -5.57
CA LEU A 159 4.44 18.96 -6.37
C LEU A 159 4.76 19.02 -7.86
N PHE A 160 4.17 18.14 -8.67
CA PHE A 160 4.03 18.33 -10.11
C PHE A 160 2.57 18.37 -10.55
N ILE A 161 2.33 19.07 -11.66
CA ILE A 161 1.08 19.03 -12.41
C ILE A 161 1.43 18.70 -13.86
N ARG A 162 0.81 17.67 -14.42
CA ARG A 162 1.02 17.26 -15.80
C ARG A 162 -0.29 17.18 -16.54
N LYS A 163 -0.41 17.97 -17.62
CA LYS A 163 -1.60 17.99 -18.46
C LYS A 163 -1.42 17.11 -19.70
N TYR A 164 -2.47 16.37 -20.02
CA TYR A 164 -2.65 15.57 -21.22
C TYR A 164 -3.85 16.08 -22.00
N THR A 165 -3.87 15.85 -23.30
CA THR A 165 -5.12 15.75 -24.06
C THR A 165 -5.90 14.51 -23.61
N HIS A 166 -7.21 14.45 -23.90
CA HIS A 166 -8.01 13.25 -23.61
C HIS A 166 -7.52 11.98 -24.34
N ASP A 167 -6.74 12.12 -25.41
CA ASP A 167 -6.14 10.99 -26.14
C ASP A 167 -4.77 10.55 -25.59
N GLY A 168 -4.31 11.12 -24.48
CA GLY A 168 -3.07 10.72 -23.80
C GLY A 168 -1.81 11.44 -24.30
N THR A 169 -1.93 12.45 -25.17
CA THR A 169 -0.80 13.27 -25.58
C THR A 169 -0.44 14.29 -24.49
N VAL A 170 0.80 14.26 -24.01
CA VAL A 170 1.30 15.22 -23.02
C VAL A 170 1.33 16.63 -23.61
N LEU A 171 0.66 17.57 -22.94
CA LEU A 171 0.67 18.99 -23.30
C LEU A 171 1.77 19.76 -22.57
N TRP A 172 1.86 19.60 -21.25
CA TRP A 172 2.88 20.25 -20.42
C TRP A 172 3.06 19.55 -19.06
N THR A 173 4.16 19.86 -18.37
CA THR A 173 4.44 19.45 -17.00
C THR A 173 5.08 20.61 -16.26
N GLU A 174 4.50 20.99 -15.13
CA GLU A 174 5.01 22.03 -14.25
C GLU A 174 5.34 21.43 -12.88
N GLU A 175 6.44 21.90 -12.27
CA GLU A 175 6.92 21.48 -10.95
C GLU A 175 6.88 22.69 -10.00
N PHE A 176 6.47 22.48 -8.76
CA PHE A 176 6.39 23.51 -7.72
C PHE A 176 6.92 23.00 -6.37
N ALA A 177 7.64 23.87 -5.66
CA ALA A 177 8.01 23.67 -4.26
C ALA A 177 8.15 25.01 -3.55
N PHE A 178 7.87 25.04 -2.25
CA PHE A 178 8.11 26.21 -1.43
C PHE A 178 9.63 26.46 -1.28
N ALA A 179 10.09 27.64 -1.71
CA ALA A 179 11.51 27.98 -1.75
C ALA A 179 12.20 28.00 -0.37
N ASP A 180 11.44 28.19 0.70
CA ASP A 180 11.90 28.15 2.09
C ASP A 180 11.92 26.74 2.69
N GLN A 181 11.56 25.70 1.92
CA GLN A 181 11.27 24.36 2.44
C GLN A 181 12.04 23.21 1.81
N ARG A 182 12.03 22.11 2.56
CA ARG A 182 12.60 20.84 2.13
C ARG A 182 11.59 19.93 1.46
N VAL A 183 10.30 20.06 1.72
CA VAL A 183 9.27 19.09 1.35
C VAL A 183 7.96 19.81 1.05
N THR A 184 7.28 19.45 -0.03
CA THR A 184 5.94 19.93 -0.42
C THR A 184 5.20 18.72 -0.97
N ASP A 185 4.40 18.09 -0.11
CA ASP A 185 3.76 16.81 -0.39
C ASP A 185 2.28 17.07 -0.69
N PRO A 186 1.85 16.98 -1.96
CA PRO A 186 0.44 17.08 -2.29
C PRO A 186 -0.30 15.82 -1.85
N SER A 187 -1.52 16.01 -1.36
CA SER A 187 -2.39 14.90 -0.93
C SER A 187 -3.57 14.73 -1.88
N ASP A 188 -4.11 15.84 -2.42
CA ASP A 188 -5.27 15.83 -3.30
C ASP A 188 -5.37 17.13 -4.12
N ALA A 189 -6.19 17.13 -5.17
CA ALA A 189 -6.43 18.29 -6.03
C ALA A 189 -7.84 18.33 -6.63
N VAL A 190 -8.28 19.53 -7.01
CA VAL A 190 -9.53 19.78 -7.75
C VAL A 190 -9.36 20.84 -8.82
N ILE A 191 -10.27 20.88 -9.78
CA ILE A 191 -10.26 21.83 -10.89
C ILE A 191 -11.63 22.50 -11.05
N ASP A 192 -11.63 23.79 -11.38
CA ASP A 192 -12.79 24.53 -11.88
C ASP A 192 -12.42 25.30 -13.16
N ASP A 193 -13.38 26.05 -13.70
CA ASP A 193 -13.18 26.89 -14.89
C ASP A 193 -12.13 28.00 -14.72
N THR A 194 -11.66 28.24 -13.50
CA THR A 194 -10.73 29.32 -13.14
C THR A 194 -9.33 28.84 -12.79
N GLY A 195 -9.15 27.57 -12.42
CA GLY A 195 -7.84 27.05 -12.05
C GLY A 195 -7.84 25.67 -11.40
N ILE A 196 -6.63 25.25 -11.06
CA ILE A 196 -6.31 23.98 -10.40
C ILE A 196 -5.96 24.29 -8.95
N TYR A 197 -6.54 23.57 -8.01
CA TYR A 197 -6.32 23.75 -6.59
C TYR A 197 -5.73 22.48 -6.01
N VAL A 198 -4.70 22.62 -5.19
CA VAL A 198 -3.96 21.49 -4.61
C VAL A 198 -3.86 21.70 -3.11
N SER A 199 -4.16 20.66 -2.33
CA SER A 199 -3.91 20.61 -0.89
C SER A 199 -2.83 19.60 -0.56
N GLY A 200 -2.25 19.76 0.63
CA GLY A 200 -1.27 18.80 1.15
C GLY A 200 -0.56 19.35 2.37
N SER A 201 0.66 18.88 2.61
CA SER A 201 1.51 19.34 3.70
C SER A 201 2.87 19.83 3.23
N THR A 202 3.46 20.75 3.96
CA THR A 202 4.80 21.27 3.69
C THR A 202 5.52 21.49 5.00
N GLY A 203 6.83 21.34 5.02
CA GLY A 203 7.60 21.70 6.22
C GLY A 203 7.37 23.16 6.64
N SER A 204 7.41 23.43 7.94
CA SER A 204 7.36 24.77 8.52
C SER A 204 8.59 25.61 8.15
N PRO A 205 8.50 26.96 8.03
CA PRO A 205 9.63 27.86 7.78
C PRO A 205 10.86 27.60 8.65
N PHE A 206 12.04 27.51 8.03
CA PHE A 206 13.30 27.29 8.75
C PHE A 206 13.55 28.40 9.79
N ALA A 207 13.41 28.06 11.07
CA ALA A 207 13.77 28.94 12.19
C ALA A 207 15.17 28.57 12.73
N PRO A 208 16.11 29.53 12.88
CA PRO A 208 17.43 29.24 13.44
C PRO A 208 17.32 28.64 14.87
N GLY A 209 17.67 27.36 15.01
CA GLY A 209 17.71 26.65 16.31
C GLY A 209 16.75 25.46 16.45
N ARG A 210 15.85 25.21 15.49
CA ARG A 210 14.98 24.02 15.45
C ARG A 210 15.59 22.95 14.53
N GLN A 211 15.76 21.70 15.01
CA GLN A 211 16.36 20.60 14.23
C GLN A 211 15.34 19.73 13.49
N THR A 212 14.08 19.75 13.92
CA THR A 212 12.91 19.21 13.21
C THR A 212 11.90 20.35 13.07
N LEU A 213 11.37 20.53 11.85
CA LEU A 213 10.32 21.50 11.57
C LEU A 213 9.04 20.69 11.40
N PRO A 214 7.96 21.01 12.14
CA PRO A 214 6.68 20.35 11.91
C PRO A 214 6.18 20.59 10.49
N PHE A 215 5.24 19.77 10.03
CA PHE A 215 4.51 20.01 8.79
C PHE A 215 3.33 20.96 9.04
N ASP A 216 3.08 21.86 8.10
CA ASP A 216 1.89 22.70 8.04
C ASP A 216 1.04 22.29 6.83
N ALA A 217 -0.28 22.33 6.98
CA ALA A 217 -1.21 22.14 5.87
C ALA A 217 -1.12 23.31 4.88
N PHE A 218 -1.34 23.04 3.59
CA PHE A 218 -1.40 24.06 2.55
C PHE A 218 -2.61 23.94 1.62
N VAL A 219 -2.93 25.05 0.97
CA VAL A 219 -3.76 25.13 -0.23
C VAL A 219 -3.06 26.00 -1.25
N ILE A 220 -2.95 25.55 -2.50
CA ILE A 220 -2.33 26.29 -3.59
C ILE A 220 -3.31 26.38 -4.76
N LYS A 221 -3.38 27.53 -5.43
CA LYS A 221 -4.08 27.72 -6.70
C LYS A 221 -3.09 27.96 -7.82
N PHE A 222 -3.26 27.23 -8.92
CA PHE A 222 -2.65 27.47 -10.22
C PHE A 222 -3.72 27.89 -11.23
N ASP A 223 -3.33 28.62 -12.27
CA ASP A 223 -4.18 28.79 -13.44
C ASP A 223 -4.17 27.52 -14.32
N LEU A 224 -5.04 27.47 -15.33
CA LEU A 224 -5.15 26.32 -16.24
C LEU A 224 -3.93 26.11 -17.16
N ASP A 225 -3.00 27.07 -17.17
CA ASP A 225 -1.70 27.00 -17.85
C ASP A 225 -0.59 26.53 -16.90
N GLY A 226 -0.90 26.22 -15.64
CA GLY A 226 0.04 25.72 -14.63
C GLY A 226 0.81 26.80 -13.87
N ASN A 227 0.47 28.08 -14.02
CA ASN A 227 1.15 29.16 -13.30
C ASN A 227 0.56 29.35 -11.90
N LEU A 228 1.43 29.50 -10.89
CA LEU A 228 1.00 29.80 -9.52
C LEU A 228 0.22 31.13 -9.47
N VAL A 229 -0.99 31.10 -8.92
CA VAL A 229 -1.84 32.27 -8.66
C VAL A 229 -1.70 32.71 -7.21
N TRP A 230 -1.93 31.81 -6.26
CA TRP A 230 -1.77 32.07 -4.82
C TRP A 230 -1.46 30.77 -4.05
N SER A 231 -0.92 30.91 -2.85
CA SER A 231 -0.69 29.81 -1.91
C SER A 231 -0.98 30.25 -0.48
N SER A 232 -1.59 29.38 0.31
CA SER A 232 -1.88 29.57 1.74
C SER A 232 -1.34 28.39 2.54
N ARG A 233 -0.75 28.66 3.71
CA ARG A 233 -0.28 27.66 4.67
C ARG A 233 -0.95 27.93 6.02
N PHE A 234 -1.35 26.89 6.71
CA PHE A 234 -2.00 26.99 8.01
C PHE A 234 -1.72 25.74 8.85
N GLY A 235 -1.66 25.94 10.17
CA GLY A 235 -1.28 24.89 11.11
C GLY A 235 -1.04 25.48 12.50
N ASP A 236 -0.77 24.60 13.45
CA ASP A 236 -0.11 24.91 14.71
C ASP A 236 1.41 24.98 14.46
N PRO A 237 2.08 26.09 14.78
CA PRO A 237 3.49 26.28 14.45
C PRO A 237 4.46 25.31 15.17
N ASP A 238 3.98 24.52 16.12
CA ASP A 238 4.81 23.68 16.97
C ASP A 238 4.66 22.17 16.77
N VAL A 239 3.67 21.72 16.00
CA VAL A 239 3.32 20.30 15.81
C VAL A 239 2.83 20.05 14.38
N ASP A 240 2.67 18.78 13.99
CA ASP A 240 2.33 18.44 12.60
C ASP A 240 0.85 18.69 12.27
N ASP A 241 0.62 19.27 11.10
CA ASP A 241 -0.68 19.49 10.47
C ASP A 241 -0.62 19.07 9.01
N GLU A 242 -1.66 18.39 8.55
CA GLU A 242 -1.74 17.91 7.18
C GLU A 242 -3.15 18.09 6.63
N ALA A 243 -3.24 18.61 5.40
CA ALA A 243 -4.45 18.51 4.60
C ALA A 243 -4.43 17.21 3.81
N THR A 244 -5.54 16.47 3.83
CA THR A 244 -5.63 15.14 3.20
C THR A 244 -6.56 15.11 2.00
N GLY A 245 -7.57 15.98 1.94
CA GLY A 245 -8.51 16.08 0.82
C GLY A 245 -8.94 17.52 0.52
N ILE A 246 -9.36 17.77 -0.72
CA ILE A 246 -9.88 19.07 -1.16
C ILE A 246 -11.07 18.90 -2.09
N ALA A 247 -12.07 19.77 -1.95
CA ALA A 247 -13.24 19.78 -2.80
C ALA A 247 -13.67 21.21 -3.14
N ILE A 248 -14.24 21.42 -4.33
CA ILE A 248 -14.68 22.74 -4.81
C ILE A 248 -16.12 22.72 -5.32
N ASN A 249 -16.88 23.75 -4.98
CA ASN A 249 -18.19 24.06 -5.55
C ASN A 249 -18.36 25.58 -5.69
N ASP A 250 -19.56 26.01 -6.07
CA ASP A 250 -19.92 27.43 -6.19
C ASP A 250 -19.77 28.24 -4.89
N ASP A 251 -19.76 27.58 -3.71
CA ASP A 251 -19.63 28.22 -2.40
C ASP A 251 -18.15 28.46 -2.03
N GLY A 252 -17.22 27.68 -2.60
CA GLY A 252 -15.78 27.81 -2.37
C GLY A 252 -15.06 26.47 -2.29
N LEU A 253 -13.89 26.51 -1.64
CA LEU A 253 -13.01 25.36 -1.44
C LEU A 253 -13.21 24.81 -0.02
N SER A 254 -13.35 23.50 0.10
CA SER A 254 -13.36 22.80 1.40
C SER A 254 -12.15 21.89 1.46
N VAL A 255 -11.44 21.92 2.59
CA VAL A 255 -10.20 21.17 2.82
C VAL A 255 -10.34 20.41 4.12
N SER A 256 -10.10 19.11 4.10
CA SER A 256 -10.07 18.27 5.30
C SER A 256 -8.64 17.89 5.66
N GLY A 257 -8.45 17.43 6.89
CA GLY A 257 -7.16 16.93 7.34
C GLY A 257 -7.11 16.65 8.84
N TRP A 258 -5.90 16.68 9.39
CA TRP A 258 -5.67 16.44 10.82
C TRP A 258 -4.56 17.34 11.38
N THR A 259 -4.57 17.49 12.71
CA THR A 259 -3.61 18.30 13.47
C THR A 259 -3.22 17.58 14.76
N ASP A 260 -1.93 17.59 15.13
CA ASP A 260 -1.44 17.20 16.46
C ASP A 260 -1.65 18.35 17.50
N GLY A 261 -2.21 19.48 17.08
CA GLY A 261 -2.20 20.76 17.78
C GLY A 261 -3.55 21.45 17.87
N ALA A 262 -3.50 22.75 18.17
CA ALA A 262 -4.70 23.57 18.26
C ALA A 262 -4.68 24.62 17.15
N LEU A 263 -5.50 24.40 16.12
CA LEU A 263 -5.63 25.36 15.03
C LEU A 263 -6.22 26.69 15.54
N SER A 264 -5.94 27.77 14.81
CA SER A 264 -6.31 29.12 15.24
C SER A 264 -7.80 29.27 15.55
N GLY A 265 -8.13 29.48 16.82
CA GLY A 265 -9.50 29.63 17.33
C GLY A 265 -10.16 28.33 17.78
N GLN A 266 -9.45 27.21 17.71
CA GLN A 266 -9.93 25.86 18.05
C GLN A 266 -9.21 25.30 19.29
N SER A 267 -9.44 24.03 19.63
CA SER A 267 -8.85 23.35 20.77
C SER A 267 -8.50 21.91 20.40
N ASN A 268 -7.31 21.46 20.81
CA ASN A 268 -6.93 20.06 20.72
C ASN A 268 -7.67 19.24 21.79
N LEU A 269 -8.45 18.25 21.38
CA LEU A 269 -9.26 17.38 22.24
C LEU A 269 -8.53 16.07 22.59
N GLY A 270 -7.56 15.66 21.79
CA GLY A 270 -6.87 14.38 21.88
C GLY A 270 -5.39 14.45 21.50
N ALA A 271 -4.89 13.36 20.92
CA ALA A 271 -3.55 13.31 20.36
C ALA A 271 -3.53 13.96 18.97
N ARG A 272 -4.41 13.48 18.09
CA ARG A 272 -4.70 14.04 16.78
C ARG A 272 -6.17 14.36 16.68
N ASP A 273 -6.50 15.53 16.16
CA ASP A 273 -7.86 15.91 15.84
C ASP A 273 -8.04 16.08 14.33
N ALA A 274 -9.20 15.66 13.84
CA ALA A 274 -9.64 15.94 12.49
C ALA A 274 -10.01 17.43 12.34
N PHE A 275 -9.82 17.98 11.15
CA PHE A 275 -10.35 19.31 10.84
C PHE A 275 -11.02 19.36 9.47
N VAL A 276 -11.88 20.36 9.31
CA VAL A 276 -12.35 20.84 8.01
C VAL A 276 -12.29 22.37 7.98
N ALA A 277 -11.70 22.91 6.92
CA ALA A 277 -11.56 24.34 6.67
C ALA A 277 -12.23 24.69 5.34
N HIS A 278 -12.95 25.80 5.32
CA HIS A 278 -13.56 26.33 4.10
C HIS A 278 -12.96 27.66 3.72
N PHE A 279 -12.69 27.86 2.44
CA PHE A 279 -12.05 29.03 1.87
C PHE A 279 -12.90 29.56 0.71
N ASP A 280 -12.88 30.87 0.51
CA ASP A 280 -13.33 31.43 -0.77
C ASP A 280 -12.31 31.14 -1.88
N THR A 281 -12.69 31.38 -3.14
CA THR A 281 -11.84 31.11 -4.31
C THR A 281 -10.62 32.04 -4.43
N ASP A 282 -10.56 33.09 -3.60
CA ASP A 282 -9.41 33.98 -3.43
C ASP A 282 -8.42 33.46 -2.36
N GLY A 283 -8.73 32.33 -1.71
CA GLY A 283 -7.87 31.67 -0.72
C GLY A 283 -8.04 32.20 0.70
N THR A 284 -9.10 32.96 0.99
CA THR A 284 -9.40 33.46 2.33
C THR A 284 -10.24 32.44 3.09
N ARG A 285 -9.77 32.03 4.28
CA ARG A 285 -10.52 31.10 5.14
C ARG A 285 -11.80 31.75 5.68
N VAL A 286 -12.94 31.17 5.36
CA VAL A 286 -14.28 31.58 5.79
C VAL A 286 -14.61 31.00 7.15
N TRP A 287 -14.40 29.70 7.33
CA TRP A 287 -14.61 29.00 8.58
C TRP A 287 -13.66 27.80 8.74
N LEU A 288 -13.57 27.30 9.96
CA LEU A 288 -12.75 26.16 10.34
C LEU A 288 -13.48 25.46 11.49
N ASP A 289 -13.55 24.14 11.44
CA ASP A 289 -13.94 23.29 12.56
C ASP A 289 -12.87 22.24 12.80
N GLN A 290 -12.41 22.13 14.04
CA GLN A 290 -11.50 21.08 14.51
C GLN A 290 -12.29 20.23 15.50
N PHE A 291 -12.26 18.92 15.31
CA PHE A 291 -13.08 17.98 16.04
C PHE A 291 -12.38 16.65 16.22
N GLY A 292 -12.77 15.93 17.27
CA GLY A 292 -12.19 14.64 17.58
C GLY A 292 -12.72 14.10 18.90
N SER A 293 -12.05 13.07 19.35
CA SER A 293 -12.23 12.39 20.61
C SER A 293 -11.06 12.73 21.55
N THR A 294 -10.82 11.92 22.57
CA THR A 294 -9.59 12.02 23.38
C THR A 294 -8.43 11.20 22.80
N ALA A 295 -8.63 10.53 21.67
CA ALA A 295 -7.69 9.62 21.01
C ALA A 295 -7.14 10.26 19.71
N ASN A 296 -6.83 9.45 18.69
CA ASN A 296 -6.50 9.97 17.37
C ASN A 296 -7.76 10.02 16.50
N ASP A 297 -7.91 11.11 15.78
CA ASP A 297 -9.02 11.35 14.86
C ASP A 297 -8.45 11.97 13.59
N LEU A 298 -8.78 11.40 12.43
CA LEU A 298 -8.33 11.91 11.14
C LEU A 298 -9.52 12.03 10.19
N ALA A 299 -9.65 13.19 9.55
CA ALA A 299 -10.37 13.27 8.30
C ALA A 299 -9.43 12.76 7.18
N THR A 300 -9.96 11.92 6.30
CA THR A 300 -9.23 11.33 5.18
C THR A 300 -9.50 12.08 3.89
N ASP A 301 -10.74 12.52 3.68
CA ASP A 301 -11.18 13.11 2.42
C ASP A 301 -12.42 14.00 2.63
N VAL A 302 -12.74 14.84 1.64
CA VAL A 302 -13.87 15.77 1.64
C VAL A 302 -14.55 15.82 0.28
N ALA A 303 -15.87 15.85 0.27
CA ALA A 303 -16.68 16.06 -0.92
C ALA A 303 -17.71 17.17 -0.67
N VAL A 304 -18.12 17.85 -1.74
CA VAL A 304 -19.11 18.92 -1.66
C VAL A 304 -20.31 18.62 -2.54
N THR A 305 -21.50 18.89 -1.99
CA THR A 305 -22.74 18.99 -2.77
C THR A 305 -23.22 20.44 -2.71
N ALA A 306 -24.34 20.78 -3.36
CA ALA A 306 -24.90 22.12 -3.29
C ALA A 306 -25.21 22.52 -1.83
N GLY A 307 -24.43 23.45 -1.27
CA GLY A 307 -24.60 23.98 0.08
C GLY A 307 -24.18 23.06 1.23
N ARG A 308 -23.47 21.95 0.97
CA ARG A 308 -22.96 21.04 2.03
C ARG A 308 -21.53 20.60 1.78
N VAL A 309 -20.83 20.38 2.88
CA VAL A 309 -19.49 19.80 2.92
C VAL A 309 -19.57 18.48 3.66
N HIS A 310 -19.07 17.41 3.07
CA HIS A 310 -19.10 16.05 3.59
C HIS A 310 -17.67 15.58 3.81
N VAL A 311 -17.37 15.06 5.00
CA VAL A 311 -16.03 14.67 5.41
C VAL A 311 -16.08 13.20 5.80
N SER A 312 -15.18 12.40 5.25
CA SER A 312 -14.93 11.03 5.71
C SER A 312 -13.69 10.97 6.58
N GLY A 313 -13.58 9.92 7.38
CA GLY A 313 -12.39 9.69 8.19
C GLY A 313 -12.50 8.51 9.13
N TRP A 314 -11.64 8.51 10.13
CA TRP A 314 -11.64 7.51 11.19
C TRP A 314 -11.27 8.09 12.55
N THR A 315 -11.67 7.39 13.62
CA THR A 315 -11.43 7.76 15.02
C THR A 315 -11.04 6.54 15.85
N ASP A 316 -10.04 6.67 16.72
CA ASP A 316 -9.69 5.66 17.73
C ASP A 316 -10.53 5.84 19.03
N GLY A 317 -11.55 6.71 18.99
CA GLY A 317 -12.38 7.07 20.14
C GLY A 317 -13.85 7.28 19.78
N ALA A 318 -14.61 7.87 20.70
CA ALA A 318 -16.01 8.19 20.47
C ALA A 318 -16.17 9.68 20.14
N LEU A 319 -16.64 9.99 18.93
CA LEU A 319 -17.01 11.36 18.55
C LEU A 319 -18.23 11.84 19.35
N SER A 320 -18.43 13.15 19.38
CA SER A 320 -19.53 13.78 20.12
C SER A 320 -20.89 13.18 19.73
N GLY A 321 -21.57 12.56 20.72
CA GLY A 321 -22.87 11.91 20.51
C GLY A 321 -22.82 10.54 19.83
N GLN A 322 -21.63 9.99 19.56
CA GLN A 322 -21.39 8.68 18.95
C GLN A 322 -20.84 7.67 19.97
N SER A 323 -20.49 6.47 19.51
CA SER A 323 -19.89 5.40 20.33
C SER A 323 -18.78 4.70 19.56
N ASN A 324 -17.68 4.37 20.25
CA ASN A 324 -16.62 3.55 19.67
C ASN A 324 -16.99 2.06 19.72
N LEU A 325 -17.00 1.39 18.58
CA LEU A 325 -17.46 0.01 18.39
C LEU A 325 -16.30 -1.00 18.33
N GLY A 326 -15.07 -0.52 18.14
CA GLY A 326 -13.86 -1.35 18.03
C GLY A 326 -12.60 -0.58 18.41
N ASP A 327 -11.48 -0.99 17.81
CA ASP A 327 -10.19 -0.31 17.99
C ASP A 327 -10.23 1.08 17.32
N ARG A 328 -10.65 1.12 16.07
CA ARG A 328 -10.81 2.33 15.24
C ARG A 328 -12.10 2.20 14.45
N ASP A 329 -12.91 3.26 14.43
CA ASP A 329 -14.14 3.31 13.67
C ASP A 329 -14.06 4.32 12.52
N ALA A 330 -14.74 4.01 11.42
CA ALA A 330 -14.96 4.95 10.34
C ALA A 330 -16.02 6.00 10.72
N PHE A 331 -15.93 7.20 10.15
CA PHE A 331 -16.98 8.20 10.29
C PHE A 331 -17.27 8.93 8.97
N VAL A 332 -18.50 9.45 8.90
CA VAL A 332 -18.88 10.51 7.97
C VAL A 332 -19.51 11.64 8.75
N ARG A 333 -19.10 12.87 8.45
CA ARG A 333 -19.64 14.10 9.03
C ARG A 333 -20.02 15.08 7.94
N THR A 334 -21.12 15.79 8.13
CA THR A 334 -21.61 16.79 7.18
C THR A 334 -21.80 18.15 7.83
N TYR A 335 -21.44 19.19 7.10
CA TYR A 335 -21.60 20.60 7.46
C TYR A 335 -22.51 21.32 6.45
N GLY A 336 -23.17 22.38 6.90
CA GLY A 336 -23.78 23.37 6.02
C GLY A 336 -22.72 24.33 5.46
N ALA A 337 -23.09 25.11 4.44
CA ALA A 337 -22.22 26.15 3.87
C ALA A 337 -21.73 27.20 4.89
N ASP A 338 -22.46 27.38 6.00
CA ASP A 338 -22.09 28.27 7.10
C ASP A 338 -21.11 27.65 8.13
N GLY A 339 -20.68 26.41 7.90
CA GLY A 339 -19.79 25.68 8.80
C GLY A 339 -20.51 25.03 10.00
N ALA A 340 -21.85 25.03 10.04
CA ALA A 340 -22.59 24.35 11.10
C ALA A 340 -22.67 22.84 10.83
N GLU A 341 -22.22 22.02 11.79
CA GLU A 341 -22.41 20.56 11.76
C GLU A 341 -23.91 20.22 11.62
N GLN A 342 -24.23 19.42 10.60
CA GLN A 342 -25.59 18.94 10.34
C GLN A 342 -25.81 17.56 10.97
N TRP A 343 -24.84 16.65 10.77
CA TRP A 343 -24.88 15.31 11.32
C TRP A 343 -23.48 14.67 11.29
N THR A 344 -23.28 13.72 12.21
CA THR A 344 -22.15 12.80 12.25
C THR A 344 -22.69 11.37 12.36
N THR A 345 -22.08 10.43 11.65
CA THR A 345 -22.29 8.99 11.81
C THR A 345 -20.93 8.33 11.95
N GLN A 346 -20.68 7.74 13.12
CA GLN A 346 -19.54 6.86 13.38
C GLN A 346 -20.03 5.41 13.28
N PHE A 347 -19.28 4.56 12.61
CA PHE A 347 -19.66 3.17 12.35
C PHE A 347 -18.42 2.29 12.19
N GLY A 348 -18.58 1.01 12.49
CA GLY A 348 -17.48 0.07 12.46
C GLY A 348 -17.88 -1.31 12.95
N THR A 349 -16.87 -2.15 13.11
CA THR A 349 -16.88 -3.51 13.60
C THR A 349 -15.94 -3.59 14.82
N PRO A 350 -15.76 -4.75 15.46
CA PRO A 350 -14.82 -4.86 16.57
C PRO A 350 -13.33 -4.68 16.19
N ILE A 351 -12.98 -4.74 14.90
CA ILE A 351 -11.61 -4.48 14.41
C ILE A 351 -11.53 -3.07 13.82
N ALA A 352 -10.32 -2.61 13.46
CA ALA A 352 -10.17 -1.29 12.85
C ALA A 352 -10.98 -1.14 11.54
N ASP A 353 -11.65 -0.01 11.38
CA ASP A 353 -12.36 0.39 10.16
C ASP A 353 -12.00 1.83 9.78
N THR A 354 -11.89 2.11 8.48
CA THR A 354 -11.49 3.41 7.93
C THR A 354 -12.38 3.79 6.75
N ALA A 355 -12.93 5.00 6.76
CA ALA A 355 -13.46 5.59 5.52
C ALA A 355 -12.31 6.31 4.81
N ASP A 356 -11.86 5.78 3.68
CA ASP A 356 -10.62 6.18 3.00
C ASP A 356 -10.83 7.31 1.99
N ALA A 357 -11.99 7.34 1.32
CA ALA A 357 -12.34 8.36 0.34
C ALA A 357 -13.85 8.63 0.29
N ILE A 358 -14.24 9.82 -0.16
CA ILE A 358 -15.62 10.23 -0.31
C ILE A 358 -15.84 10.97 -1.62
N ALA A 359 -16.87 10.57 -2.38
CA ALA A 359 -17.30 11.26 -3.59
C ALA A 359 -18.77 11.68 -3.50
N ALA A 360 -19.08 12.85 -4.06
CA ALA A 360 -20.44 13.37 -4.13
C ALA A 360 -21.04 13.16 -5.52
N GLY A 361 -22.25 12.60 -5.57
CA GLY A 361 -23.13 12.70 -6.73
C GLY A 361 -23.97 13.98 -6.68
N MET A 362 -25.09 14.02 -7.43
CA MET A 362 -25.97 15.20 -7.43
C MET A 362 -26.57 15.53 -6.05
N SER A 363 -26.86 14.51 -5.25
CA SER A 363 -27.43 14.67 -3.89
C SER A 363 -26.94 13.65 -2.87
N ASP A 364 -26.41 12.53 -3.34
CA ASP A 364 -25.96 11.43 -2.49
C ASP A 364 -24.44 11.45 -2.40
N ILE A 365 -23.91 10.79 -1.38
CA ILE A 365 -22.46 10.61 -1.20
C ILE A 365 -22.12 9.13 -1.16
N TYR A 366 -20.92 8.82 -1.63
CA TYR A 366 -20.38 7.48 -1.75
C TYR A 366 -19.05 7.44 -1.02
N VAL A 367 -18.91 6.50 -0.11
CA VAL A 367 -17.76 6.37 0.78
C VAL A 367 -17.07 5.07 0.48
N ALA A 368 -15.80 5.15 0.08
CA ALA A 368 -14.92 4.00 -0.04
C ALA A 368 -14.29 3.75 1.33
N LEU A 369 -14.33 2.51 1.82
CA LEU A 369 -13.91 2.22 3.18
C LEU A 369 -13.32 0.82 3.31
N GLN A 370 -12.43 0.63 4.28
CA GLN A 370 -12.00 -0.68 4.76
C GLN A 370 -12.66 -0.96 6.10
N ALA A 371 -13.21 -2.16 6.27
CA ALA A 371 -13.89 -2.52 7.50
C ALA A 371 -13.87 -4.02 7.74
N GLY A 372 -14.15 -4.44 8.96
CA GLY A 372 -14.33 -5.85 9.27
C GLY A 372 -15.42 -6.51 8.42
N PRO A 373 -15.34 -7.84 8.25
CA PRO A 373 -16.14 -8.60 7.28
C PRO A 373 -17.64 -8.51 7.60
N THR A 374 -17.98 -8.23 8.86
CA THR A 374 -19.36 -8.14 9.35
C THR A 374 -20.08 -6.83 9.02
N LEU A 375 -19.41 -5.82 8.45
CA LEU A 375 -20.01 -4.49 8.23
C LEU A 375 -21.21 -4.52 7.26
N GLY A 376 -21.14 -5.35 6.22
CA GLY A 376 -22.20 -5.51 5.21
C GLY A 376 -23.12 -6.71 5.43
N GLY A 377 -23.01 -7.40 6.57
CA GLY A 377 -23.65 -8.70 6.85
C GLY A 377 -22.63 -9.78 7.22
N GLU A 378 -23.10 -10.99 7.51
CA GLU A 378 -22.21 -12.12 7.87
C GLU A 378 -21.37 -12.55 6.66
N ASP A 379 -20.07 -12.27 6.71
CA ASP A 379 -19.07 -12.72 5.73
C ASP A 379 -18.10 -13.70 6.43
N PRO A 380 -17.92 -14.92 5.90
CA PRO A 380 -17.05 -15.93 6.49
C PRO A 380 -15.55 -15.59 6.39
N ALA A 381 -15.17 -14.55 5.65
CA ALA A 381 -13.80 -14.09 5.55
C ALA A 381 -13.28 -13.54 6.89
N THR A 382 -11.96 -13.65 7.09
CA THR A 382 -11.23 -13.02 8.20
C THR A 382 -10.48 -11.79 7.69
N GLY A 383 -10.33 -10.76 8.52
CA GLY A 383 -9.61 -9.54 8.15
C GLY A 383 -10.49 -8.43 7.53
N GLN A 384 -9.86 -7.30 7.22
CA GLN A 384 -10.56 -6.14 6.63
C GLN A 384 -10.98 -6.43 5.18
N ARG A 385 -12.14 -5.90 4.80
CA ARG A 385 -12.71 -5.93 3.46
C ARG A 385 -12.94 -4.51 2.98
N THR A 386 -12.85 -4.28 1.69
CA THR A 386 -13.23 -3.00 1.11
C THR A 386 -14.73 -2.97 0.83
N TYR A 387 -15.37 -1.85 1.14
CA TYR A 387 -16.77 -1.61 0.83
C TYR A 387 -16.93 -0.25 0.16
N ILE A 388 -18.00 -0.13 -0.62
CA ILE A 388 -18.57 1.16 -0.98
C ILE A 388 -19.88 1.32 -0.22
N ARG A 389 -20.06 2.45 0.45
CA ARG A 389 -21.29 2.77 1.18
C ARG A 389 -21.92 4.04 0.65
N LYS A 390 -23.22 3.99 0.38
CA LYS A 390 -24.01 5.14 -0.05
C LYS A 390 -24.76 5.77 1.11
N TYR A 391 -24.69 7.08 1.23
CA TYR A 391 -25.57 7.87 2.09
C TYR A 391 -26.44 8.82 1.27
N THR A 392 -27.68 8.99 1.70
CA THR A 392 -28.56 10.05 1.23
C THR A 392 -28.07 11.42 1.69
N ALA A 393 -28.51 12.50 1.05
CA ALA A 393 -28.28 13.89 1.48
C ALA A 393 -28.60 14.15 2.97
N GLY A 394 -29.54 13.38 3.54
CA GLY A 394 -29.98 13.48 4.93
C GLY A 394 -29.15 12.68 5.94
N GLY A 395 -28.09 11.98 5.49
CA GLY A 395 -27.22 11.17 6.34
C GLY A 395 -27.74 9.76 6.64
N ALA A 396 -28.85 9.33 6.03
CA ALA A 396 -29.29 7.95 6.13
C ALA A 396 -28.48 7.06 5.16
N GLU A 397 -27.93 5.96 5.67
CA GLU A 397 -27.35 4.90 4.83
C GLU A 397 -28.42 4.35 3.89
N SER A 398 -28.07 4.21 2.61
CA SER A 398 -28.92 3.58 1.59
C SER A 398 -28.55 2.11 1.40
N TRP A 399 -27.25 1.83 1.19
CA TRP A 399 -26.72 0.49 1.01
C TRP A 399 -25.22 0.45 1.32
N THR A 400 -24.74 -0.76 1.61
CA THR A 400 -23.32 -1.11 1.73
C THR A 400 -23.03 -2.24 0.76
N PHE A 401 -22.06 -2.03 -0.13
CA PHE A 401 -21.66 -2.98 -1.15
C PHE A 401 -20.25 -3.48 -0.85
N LEU A 402 -20.10 -4.80 -0.71
CA LEU A 402 -18.79 -5.43 -0.57
C LEU A 402 -18.04 -5.33 -1.90
N PHE A 403 -16.89 -4.67 -1.87
CA PHE A 403 -16.08 -4.37 -3.03
C PHE A 403 -14.76 -5.14 -2.98
N GLY A 404 -14.48 -5.92 -4.02
CA GLY A 404 -13.27 -6.74 -4.11
C GLY A 404 -13.38 -8.09 -3.40
N ASP A 405 -12.61 -9.06 -3.94
CA ASP A 405 -12.63 -10.45 -3.49
C ASP A 405 -11.48 -10.78 -2.52
N ALA A 406 -10.61 -9.81 -2.22
CA ALA A 406 -9.43 -10.01 -1.38
C ALA A 406 -9.73 -9.71 0.10
N PRO A 407 -9.28 -10.56 1.04
CA PRO A 407 -9.28 -10.26 2.47
C PRO A 407 -8.20 -9.24 2.87
N LEU A 408 -7.34 -8.82 1.93
CA LEU A 408 -6.35 -7.77 2.11
C LEU A 408 -6.42 -6.79 0.94
N SER A 409 -7.13 -5.68 1.18
CA SER A 409 -7.18 -4.53 0.28
C SER A 409 -6.74 -3.29 1.05
N PHE A 410 -5.87 -2.47 0.46
CA PHE A 410 -5.42 -1.20 1.04
C PHE A 410 -5.77 -0.05 0.12
N GLY A 411 -6.32 1.01 0.70
CA GLY A 411 -6.67 2.24 0.01
C GLY A 411 -7.81 2.03 -0.96
N ALA A 412 -8.89 2.76 -0.77
CA ALA A 412 -9.99 2.77 -1.72
C ALA A 412 -10.21 4.20 -2.22
N ALA A 413 -10.02 4.43 -3.51
CA ALA A 413 -10.39 5.69 -4.16
C ALA A 413 -11.78 5.55 -4.77
N VAL A 414 -12.57 6.62 -4.77
CA VAL A 414 -13.92 6.65 -5.36
C VAL A 414 -14.13 7.91 -6.17
N ALA A 415 -14.79 7.78 -7.32
CA ALA A 415 -15.25 8.89 -8.15
C ALA A 415 -16.67 8.64 -8.64
N VAL A 416 -17.37 9.71 -9.00
CA VAL A 416 -18.75 9.65 -9.51
C VAL A 416 -18.84 10.45 -10.81
N ASP A 417 -19.46 9.86 -11.83
CA ASP A 417 -19.86 10.57 -13.06
C ASP A 417 -21.33 10.28 -13.36
N GLY A 418 -22.17 11.31 -13.22
CA GLY A 418 -23.62 11.16 -13.29
C GLY A 418 -24.14 10.15 -12.26
N ASP A 419 -24.67 9.02 -12.76
CA ASP A 419 -25.19 7.93 -11.93
C ASP A 419 -24.18 6.77 -11.74
N ALA A 420 -23.00 6.84 -12.36
CA ALA A 420 -21.97 5.81 -12.31
C ALA A 420 -20.98 6.06 -11.16
N ILE A 421 -20.58 4.99 -10.46
CA ILE A 421 -19.61 5.03 -9.36
C ILE A 421 -18.37 4.24 -9.78
N TYR A 422 -17.22 4.87 -9.68
CA TYR A 422 -15.93 4.25 -9.98
C TYR A 422 -15.18 4.08 -8.68
N ALA A 423 -14.63 2.90 -8.44
CA ALA A 423 -13.83 2.62 -7.28
C ALA A 423 -12.51 1.98 -7.70
N ALA A 424 -11.45 2.24 -6.95
CA ALA A 424 -10.17 1.61 -7.17
C ALA A 424 -9.62 1.12 -5.83
N GLN A 425 -8.99 -0.06 -5.83
CA GLN A 425 -8.31 -0.58 -4.66
C GLN A 425 -6.96 -1.19 -5.05
N PHE A 426 -6.07 -1.32 -4.08
CA PHE A 426 -4.92 -2.19 -4.16
C PHE A 426 -5.18 -3.44 -3.32
N SER A 427 -4.91 -4.63 -3.86
CA SER A 427 -5.06 -5.89 -3.11
C SER A 427 -3.80 -6.72 -3.24
N VAL A 428 -3.35 -7.31 -2.14
CA VAL A 428 -2.28 -8.31 -2.16
C VAL A 428 -2.94 -9.68 -2.28
N ILE A 429 -3.11 -10.17 -3.50
CA ILE A 429 -3.54 -11.55 -3.71
C ILE A 429 -2.35 -12.33 -4.25
N ALA A 430 -1.69 -13.12 -3.41
CA ALA A 430 -0.90 -14.25 -3.90
C ALA A 430 -1.90 -15.31 -4.38
N LYS A 431 -2.18 -15.38 -5.68
CA LYS A 431 -2.96 -16.48 -6.25
C LYS A 431 -2.00 -17.44 -6.93
N LEU A 432 -1.88 -18.66 -6.40
CA LEU A 432 -1.28 -19.78 -7.12
C LEU A 432 -2.22 -20.13 -8.28
N VAL A 433 -1.85 -19.81 -9.53
CA VAL A 433 -2.83 -19.86 -10.65
C VAL A 433 -2.96 -21.24 -11.30
N GLU A 434 -1.97 -22.12 -11.35
CA GLU A 434 -2.13 -23.57 -11.67
C GLU A 434 -0.77 -24.30 -11.76
N ARG A 435 -0.76 -25.62 -11.52
CA ARG A 435 0.39 -26.50 -11.82
C ARG A 435 0.53 -26.75 -13.32
N VAL A 436 1.77 -26.72 -13.81
CA VAL A 436 2.13 -27.29 -15.11
C VAL A 436 2.21 -28.80 -14.92
N ASP A 437 1.33 -29.54 -15.58
CA ASP A 437 1.51 -30.96 -15.85
C ASP A 437 2.16 -30.99 -17.24
N ASP A 438 3.41 -31.44 -17.34
CA ASP A 438 4.19 -31.43 -18.59
C ASP A 438 3.62 -32.39 -19.65
N GLY A 439 2.61 -33.18 -19.27
CA GLY A 439 1.85 -34.05 -20.16
C GLY A 439 2.63 -35.30 -20.58
N ASP A 440 3.83 -35.51 -20.08
CA ASP A 440 4.60 -36.72 -20.28
C ASP A 440 4.38 -37.60 -19.04
N GLY A 441 3.34 -38.44 -19.11
CA GLY A 441 2.99 -39.39 -18.05
C GLY A 441 4.01 -40.50 -17.80
N ASP A 442 5.32 -40.23 -17.87
CA ASP A 442 6.39 -41.21 -17.68
C ASP A 442 7.76 -40.65 -17.21
N ASP A 443 7.83 -39.66 -16.33
CA ASP A 443 9.14 -39.15 -15.89
C ASP A 443 9.23 -39.06 -14.36
N GLY A 444 9.86 -40.08 -13.76
CA GLY A 444 10.19 -40.06 -12.35
C GLY A 444 11.22 -38.97 -12.01
N GLY A 445 10.80 -37.92 -11.30
CA GLY A 445 11.61 -37.31 -10.25
C GLY A 445 11.93 -35.82 -10.31
N ASP A 446 11.65 -35.08 -11.39
CA ASP A 446 12.03 -33.65 -11.52
C ASP A 446 10.93 -32.83 -12.21
N GLU A 447 9.82 -32.59 -11.50
CA GLU A 447 8.85 -31.56 -11.91
C GLU A 447 9.45 -30.16 -11.66
N PRO A 448 9.36 -29.21 -12.60
CA PRO A 448 9.90 -27.86 -12.42
C PRO A 448 9.20 -27.14 -11.26
N CYS A 449 9.96 -26.40 -10.47
CA CYS A 449 9.46 -25.64 -9.33
C CYS A 449 8.41 -24.61 -9.74
N ALA A 450 7.37 -24.44 -8.92
CA ALA A 450 6.41 -23.37 -9.08
C ALA A 450 7.07 -22.03 -8.72
N ILE A 451 7.09 -21.07 -9.63
CA ILE A 451 7.70 -19.75 -9.40
C ILE A 451 6.62 -18.76 -8.96
N ILE A 452 6.80 -18.17 -7.79
CA ILE A 452 6.10 -16.98 -7.33
C ILE A 452 6.92 -15.78 -7.79
N GLU A 453 6.52 -15.14 -8.89
CA GLU A 453 7.13 -13.87 -9.28
C GLU A 453 6.89 -12.85 -8.16
N GLY A 454 7.90 -12.01 -7.83
CA GLY A 454 7.96 -10.91 -6.81
C GLY A 454 7.80 -11.27 -5.32
N ASP A 455 7.39 -10.29 -4.50
CA ASP A 455 7.50 -10.36 -3.03
C ASP A 455 6.30 -11.04 -2.34
N VAL A 456 6.58 -11.83 -1.30
CA VAL A 456 5.61 -12.48 -0.41
C VAL A 456 5.69 -11.83 0.98
N VAL A 457 4.57 -11.39 1.52
CA VAL A 457 4.49 -10.75 2.86
C VAL A 457 3.46 -11.47 3.73
N ILE A 458 3.82 -11.77 4.96
CA ILE A 458 3.03 -12.54 5.94
C ILE A 458 3.02 -11.79 7.25
N ASN A 459 1.86 -11.25 7.61
CA ASN A 459 1.60 -10.54 8.87
C ASN A 459 0.55 -11.22 9.75
N SER A 460 -0.01 -12.36 9.30
CA SER A 460 -0.92 -13.17 10.10
C SER A 460 -0.95 -14.65 9.69
N ALA A 461 -1.61 -15.51 10.47
CA ALA A 461 -1.90 -16.88 10.11
C ALA A 461 -2.86 -16.96 8.92
N SER A 462 -3.71 -15.96 8.72
CA SER A 462 -4.57 -15.86 7.54
C SER A 462 -3.75 -15.63 6.27
N ASP A 463 -2.70 -14.82 6.33
CA ASP A 463 -1.79 -14.57 5.19
C ASP A 463 -1.04 -15.84 4.82
N ALA A 464 -0.57 -16.56 5.85
CA ALA A 464 0.05 -17.87 5.71
C ALA A 464 -0.89 -18.92 5.08
N ASP A 465 -2.15 -18.98 5.52
CA ASP A 465 -3.16 -19.87 4.96
C ASP A 465 -3.52 -19.51 3.51
N ALA A 466 -3.48 -18.22 3.16
CA ALA A 466 -3.76 -17.72 1.81
C ALA A 466 -2.68 -18.09 0.78
N ILE A 467 -1.41 -18.13 1.20
CA ILE A 467 -0.32 -18.70 0.39
C ILE A 467 -0.55 -20.20 0.19
N GLY A 468 -1.06 -20.87 1.24
CA GLY A 468 -1.36 -22.29 1.26
C GLY A 468 -0.10 -23.15 1.36
N ASN A 469 -0.28 -24.44 1.66
CA ASN A 469 0.82 -25.39 1.61
C ASN A 469 1.09 -25.77 0.15
N SER A 470 2.26 -25.38 -0.37
CA SER A 470 2.70 -25.83 -1.69
C SER A 470 3.12 -27.29 -1.63
N ASP A 471 2.23 -28.17 -2.03
CA ASP A 471 2.61 -29.55 -2.35
C ASP A 471 3.60 -29.49 -3.54
N GLY A 472 4.90 -29.74 -3.31
CA GLY A 472 5.95 -29.76 -4.33
C GLY A 472 6.93 -28.58 -4.23
N CYS A 473 7.81 -28.43 -5.22
CA CYS A 473 8.85 -27.41 -5.21
C CYS A 473 8.31 -26.00 -5.48
N VAL A 474 8.78 -24.98 -4.75
CA VAL A 474 8.47 -23.55 -4.96
C VAL A 474 9.73 -22.68 -5.00
N GLU A 475 9.72 -21.64 -5.82
CA GLU A 475 10.72 -20.57 -5.82
C GLU A 475 10.01 -19.21 -5.72
N ILE A 476 10.58 -18.26 -4.99
CA ILE A 476 10.11 -16.87 -4.93
C ILE A 476 11.11 -16.01 -5.70
N GLY A 477 10.65 -15.33 -6.75
CA GLY A 477 11.49 -14.44 -7.55
C GLY A 477 11.85 -13.12 -6.85
N GLY A 478 10.99 -12.64 -5.95
CA GLY A 478 11.25 -11.49 -5.08
C GLY A 478 11.66 -11.89 -3.66
N SER A 479 11.27 -11.08 -2.68
CA SER A 479 11.56 -11.26 -1.25
C SER A 479 10.44 -11.98 -0.51
N LEU A 480 10.76 -12.64 0.60
CA LEU A 480 9.83 -13.21 1.56
C LEU A 480 9.95 -12.43 2.88
N PHE A 481 8.86 -11.87 3.37
CA PHE A 481 8.78 -11.19 4.66
C PHE A 481 7.73 -11.86 5.55
N VAL A 482 8.13 -12.30 6.73
CA VAL A 482 7.26 -12.80 7.80
C VAL A 482 7.43 -11.89 8.99
N GLN A 483 6.47 -11.01 9.24
CA GLN A 483 6.68 -9.95 10.22
C GLN A 483 5.43 -9.53 10.98
N ASN A 484 5.61 -9.04 12.21
CA ASN A 484 4.52 -8.53 13.04
C ASN A 484 3.37 -9.53 13.25
N THR A 485 3.68 -10.82 13.31
CA THR A 485 2.67 -11.87 13.52
C THR A 485 2.49 -12.21 15.01
N ASP A 486 1.24 -12.27 15.45
CA ASP A 486 0.86 -12.70 16.80
C ASP A 486 0.24 -14.11 16.82
N ASP A 487 -0.16 -14.65 15.67
CA ASP A 487 -0.89 -15.91 15.51
C ASP A 487 -0.12 -16.98 14.74
N VAL A 488 1.01 -16.63 14.11
CA VAL A 488 1.91 -17.57 13.43
C VAL A 488 2.90 -18.17 14.43
N THR A 489 3.01 -19.50 14.46
CA THR A 489 3.89 -20.23 15.41
C THR A 489 5.01 -21.01 14.72
N ASP A 490 4.86 -21.30 13.44
CA ASP A 490 5.84 -21.90 12.53
C ASP A 490 5.52 -21.55 11.08
N LEU A 491 6.40 -21.91 10.14
CA LEU A 491 6.32 -21.53 8.73
C LEU A 491 5.95 -22.70 7.80
N ARG A 492 5.29 -23.75 8.31
CA ARG A 492 5.10 -25.01 7.56
C ARG A 492 4.28 -24.85 6.29
N PHE A 493 3.56 -23.73 6.14
CA PHE A 493 2.89 -23.35 4.90
C PHE A 493 3.89 -23.07 3.74
N LEU A 494 5.16 -22.75 4.03
CA LEU A 494 6.23 -22.59 3.02
C LEU A 494 6.96 -23.90 2.68
N SER A 495 6.44 -25.06 3.12
CA SER A 495 7.08 -26.34 2.83
C SER A 495 7.28 -26.52 1.32
N GLY A 496 8.49 -26.87 0.91
CA GLY A 496 8.88 -27.03 -0.50
C GLY A 496 9.53 -25.79 -1.15
N LEU A 497 9.66 -24.68 -0.42
CA LEU A 497 10.40 -23.50 -0.89
C LEU A 497 11.90 -23.81 -1.05
N ARG A 498 12.42 -23.73 -2.28
CA ARG A 498 13.83 -23.95 -2.65
C ARG A 498 14.66 -22.68 -2.73
N SER A 499 14.11 -21.58 -3.25
CA SER A 499 14.89 -20.37 -3.47
C SER A 499 14.08 -19.10 -3.31
N VAL A 500 14.77 -18.03 -2.90
CA VAL A 500 14.24 -16.66 -2.80
C VAL A 500 15.22 -15.71 -3.50
N GLY A 501 14.77 -15.00 -4.53
CA GLY A 501 15.60 -14.10 -5.32
C GLY A 501 15.99 -12.82 -4.56
N GLY A 502 15.12 -12.34 -3.67
CA GLY A 502 15.31 -11.14 -2.84
C GLY A 502 15.75 -11.45 -1.41
N PHE A 503 15.19 -10.73 -0.45
CA PHE A 503 15.42 -10.93 0.98
C PHE A 503 14.52 -12.04 1.55
N VAL A 504 14.98 -12.72 2.58
CA VAL A 504 14.15 -13.45 3.54
C VAL A 504 14.19 -12.70 4.87
N GLY A 505 13.15 -11.95 5.20
CA GLY A 505 13.00 -11.24 6.47
C GLY A 505 12.03 -11.95 7.40
N VAL A 506 12.47 -12.27 8.62
CA VAL A 506 11.64 -12.84 9.68
C VAL A 506 11.77 -11.94 10.92
N ALA A 507 10.84 -11.02 11.09
CA ALA A 507 10.98 -9.91 12.03
C ALA A 507 9.77 -9.75 12.99
N ASP A 508 10.00 -9.45 14.26
CA ASP A 508 8.94 -9.00 15.18
C ASP A 508 7.74 -9.97 15.31
N ASN A 509 7.99 -11.29 15.33
CA ASN A 509 6.95 -12.29 15.47
C ASN A 509 6.88 -12.81 16.92
N ALA A 510 5.85 -12.39 17.66
CA ALA A 510 5.76 -12.62 19.11
C ALA A 510 5.70 -14.11 19.49
N ASN A 511 5.02 -14.92 18.68
CA ASN A 511 4.72 -16.32 18.97
C ASN A 511 5.43 -17.33 18.06
N LEU A 512 6.24 -16.88 17.10
CA LEU A 512 7.00 -17.74 16.20
C LEU A 512 8.09 -18.50 16.96
N ARG A 513 8.03 -19.84 16.95
CA ARG A 513 8.94 -20.71 17.73
C ARG A 513 10.01 -21.40 16.89
N SER A 514 9.77 -21.53 15.59
CA SER A 514 10.59 -22.29 14.65
C SER A 514 10.36 -21.78 13.23
N LEU A 515 11.37 -21.95 12.38
CA LEU A 515 11.28 -21.68 10.93
C LEU A 515 10.90 -22.94 10.13
N ALA A 516 10.33 -23.97 10.78
CA ALA A 516 9.92 -25.20 10.13
C ALA A 516 9.04 -24.90 8.92
N GLY A 517 9.37 -25.46 7.76
CA GLY A 517 8.86 -25.06 6.45
C GLY A 517 9.96 -24.51 5.54
N LEU A 518 11.01 -23.89 6.08
CA LEU A 518 12.18 -23.44 5.32
C LEU A 518 13.28 -24.51 5.17
N ASP A 519 13.01 -25.74 5.62
CA ASP A 519 13.98 -26.84 5.67
C ASP A 519 14.60 -27.18 4.31
N GLU A 520 13.88 -26.84 3.25
CA GLU A 520 14.19 -27.12 1.85
C GLU A 520 14.78 -25.93 1.09
N LEU A 521 14.96 -24.78 1.75
CA LEU A 521 15.49 -23.55 1.16
C LEU A 521 17.00 -23.70 0.91
N GLU A 522 17.41 -23.60 -0.35
CA GLU A 522 18.77 -23.82 -0.85
C GLU A 522 19.54 -22.50 -1.10
N SER A 523 18.86 -21.44 -1.55
CA SER A 523 19.53 -20.17 -1.89
C SER A 523 18.69 -18.92 -1.61
N ILE A 524 19.36 -17.85 -1.18
CA ILE A 524 18.79 -16.50 -1.04
C ILE A 524 19.66 -15.50 -1.83
N GLY A 525 19.04 -14.66 -2.66
CA GLY A 525 19.78 -13.66 -3.43
C GLY A 525 20.27 -12.48 -2.59
N GLU A 526 19.37 -11.68 -2.00
CA GLU A 526 19.80 -10.42 -1.36
C GLU A 526 20.19 -10.55 0.11
N GLY A 527 19.46 -11.33 0.91
CA GLY A 527 19.86 -11.55 2.30
C GLY A 527 18.83 -12.20 3.21
N LEU A 528 19.31 -12.80 4.29
CA LEU A 528 18.52 -13.37 5.38
C LEU A 528 18.58 -12.43 6.59
N VAL A 529 17.43 -11.94 7.04
CA VAL A 529 17.30 -11.12 8.26
C VAL A 529 16.37 -11.83 9.24
N VAL A 530 16.85 -12.11 10.45
CA VAL A 530 16.04 -12.69 11.53
C VAL A 530 16.17 -11.80 12.76
N GLU A 531 15.12 -11.03 13.04
CA GLU A 531 15.12 -10.00 14.08
C GLU A 531 13.91 -10.09 15.02
N GLY A 532 14.10 -9.81 16.30
CA GLY A 532 12.97 -9.47 17.17
C GLY A 532 11.96 -10.61 17.38
N ASN A 533 12.38 -11.89 17.30
CA ASN A 533 11.49 -13.03 17.51
C ASN A 533 11.67 -13.59 18.94
N PRO A 534 10.90 -13.14 19.94
CA PRO A 534 11.15 -13.48 21.35
C PRO A 534 10.90 -14.95 21.68
N SER A 535 10.15 -15.68 20.86
CA SER A 535 9.81 -17.09 21.07
C SER A 535 10.66 -18.08 20.26
N LEU A 536 11.49 -17.59 19.33
CA LEU A 536 12.28 -18.43 18.42
C LEU A 536 13.45 -19.07 19.17
N VAL A 537 13.55 -20.40 19.13
CA VAL A 537 14.51 -21.16 19.97
C VAL A 537 15.74 -21.63 19.19
N ALA A 538 15.61 -21.91 17.90
CA ALA A 538 16.71 -22.38 17.06
C ALA A 538 16.53 -21.95 15.60
N LEU A 539 17.66 -21.86 14.88
CA LEU A 539 17.71 -21.81 13.41
C LEU A 539 18.26 -23.14 12.89
N ASP A 540 17.49 -24.22 13.06
CA ASP A 540 17.82 -25.58 12.60
C ASP A 540 17.00 -26.01 11.36
N ASN A 541 15.99 -25.23 10.98
CA ASN A 541 15.19 -25.41 9.77
C ASN A 541 15.78 -24.73 8.52
N LEU A 542 17.09 -24.40 8.52
CA LEU A 542 17.82 -23.86 7.35
C LEU A 542 18.93 -24.84 6.92
N GLY A 543 18.69 -26.13 7.13
CA GLY A 543 19.69 -27.20 6.93
C GLY A 543 20.16 -27.37 5.49
N SER A 544 19.34 -26.95 4.50
CA SER A 544 19.64 -27.04 3.08
C SER A 544 20.22 -25.76 2.48
N LEU A 545 20.30 -24.67 3.25
CA LEU A 545 20.71 -23.35 2.74
C LEU A 545 22.19 -23.36 2.39
N GLU A 546 22.51 -23.34 1.10
CA GLU A 546 23.87 -23.40 0.56
C GLU A 546 24.46 -22.00 0.33
N THR A 547 23.66 -21.04 -0.14
CA THR A 547 24.16 -19.71 -0.54
C THR A 547 23.25 -18.57 -0.09
N VAL A 548 23.88 -17.48 0.34
CA VAL A 548 23.23 -16.17 0.53
C VAL A 548 24.11 -15.11 -0.13
N ASP A 549 23.74 -14.57 -1.30
CA ASP A 549 24.66 -13.70 -2.04
C ASP A 549 24.91 -12.35 -1.32
N GLY A 550 23.95 -11.86 -0.53
CA GLY A 550 24.13 -10.69 0.32
C GLY A 550 24.22 -10.99 1.82
N VAL A 551 23.39 -10.36 2.64
CA VAL A 551 23.63 -10.29 4.10
C VAL A 551 22.92 -11.42 4.87
N ILE A 552 23.54 -11.94 5.93
CA ILE A 552 22.90 -12.77 6.96
C ILE A 552 22.97 -12.00 8.26
N HIS A 553 21.84 -11.43 8.71
CA HIS A 553 21.73 -10.65 9.94
C HIS A 553 20.78 -11.36 10.91
N ILE A 554 21.29 -11.75 12.06
CA ILE A 554 20.51 -12.44 13.11
C ILE A 554 20.70 -11.69 14.41
N PHE A 555 19.68 -10.94 14.84
CA PHE A 555 19.83 -10.11 16.02
C PHE A 555 18.55 -9.89 16.83
N GLY A 556 18.70 -9.66 18.14
CA GLY A 556 17.55 -9.36 18.99
C GLY A 556 16.56 -10.52 19.17
N ASN A 557 17.02 -11.78 19.14
CA ASN A 557 16.19 -12.96 19.39
C ASN A 557 16.52 -13.54 20.78
N PRO A 558 15.86 -13.07 21.87
CA PRO A 558 16.29 -13.35 23.25
C PRO A 558 16.19 -14.82 23.68
N SER A 559 15.37 -15.64 23.01
CA SER A 559 15.21 -17.07 23.31
C SER A 559 16.04 -17.99 22.41
N LEU A 560 16.74 -17.44 21.42
CA LEU A 560 17.48 -18.21 20.42
C LEU A 560 18.71 -18.85 21.07
N GLN A 561 18.76 -20.19 21.10
CA GLN A 561 19.82 -20.95 21.75
C GLN A 561 20.87 -21.49 20.78
N GLN A 562 20.51 -21.70 19.51
CA GLN A 562 21.39 -22.31 18.53
C GLN A 562 21.17 -21.75 17.13
N ILE A 563 22.27 -21.49 16.43
CA ILE A 563 22.29 -21.23 14.99
C ILE A 563 23.10 -22.36 14.35
N ASP A 564 22.49 -23.13 13.45
CA ASP A 564 23.16 -24.22 12.74
C ASP A 564 22.83 -24.16 11.23
N LEU A 565 23.85 -23.85 10.43
CA LEU A 565 23.77 -23.68 8.98
C LEU A 565 24.73 -24.68 8.31
N PRO A 566 24.40 -25.99 8.34
CA PRO A 566 25.34 -27.05 8.02
C PRO A 566 25.69 -27.16 6.53
N ALA A 567 24.84 -26.66 5.63
CA ALA A 567 25.07 -26.66 4.19
C ALA A 567 25.66 -25.35 3.64
N LEU A 568 25.68 -24.27 4.45
CA LEU A 568 26.04 -22.95 3.97
C LEU A 568 27.51 -22.91 3.51
N VAL A 569 27.72 -22.52 2.25
CA VAL A 569 29.02 -22.47 1.57
C VAL A 569 29.54 -21.03 1.43
N SER A 570 28.66 -20.06 1.15
CA SER A 570 29.04 -18.65 0.98
C SER A 570 27.98 -17.68 1.49
N ALA A 571 28.45 -16.54 2.00
CA ALA A 571 27.62 -15.40 2.41
C ALA A 571 28.28 -14.06 2.02
N GLY A 572 27.51 -13.01 1.72
CA GLY A 572 28.06 -11.67 1.54
C GLY A 572 28.52 -11.04 2.87
N GLU A 573 27.69 -11.08 3.91
CA GLU A 573 28.01 -10.65 5.27
C GLU A 573 27.37 -11.60 6.29
N LEU A 574 28.04 -11.83 7.43
CA LEU A 574 27.45 -12.55 8.56
C LEU A 574 27.53 -11.70 9.83
N LEU A 575 26.37 -11.25 10.31
CA LEU A 575 26.20 -10.46 11.53
C LEU A 575 25.30 -11.21 12.51
N ILE A 576 25.82 -11.50 13.70
CA ILE A 576 25.07 -12.15 14.78
C ILE A 576 25.22 -11.29 16.04
N ALA A 577 24.12 -10.68 16.51
CA ALA A 577 24.20 -9.81 17.68
C ALA A 577 22.98 -9.76 18.60
N GLY A 578 23.18 -9.59 19.90
CA GLY A 578 22.05 -9.39 20.83
C GLY A 578 21.12 -10.60 20.95
N ASN A 579 21.66 -11.82 20.86
CA ASN A 579 20.93 -13.06 21.09
C ASN A 579 21.36 -13.63 22.46
N ASP A 580 20.73 -13.15 23.53
CA ASP A 580 21.20 -13.36 24.91
C ASP A 580 21.26 -14.83 25.34
N ALA A 581 20.39 -15.68 24.79
CA ALA A 581 20.34 -17.12 25.08
C ALA A 581 21.24 -17.99 24.19
N LEU A 582 21.92 -17.40 23.20
CA LEU A 582 22.63 -18.14 22.15
C LEU A 582 23.84 -18.86 22.74
N LEU A 583 23.90 -20.19 22.59
CA LEU A 583 24.98 -21.04 23.12
C LEU A 583 26.01 -21.41 22.04
N MET A 584 25.56 -21.54 20.79
CA MET A 584 26.37 -22.06 19.70
C MET A 584 25.99 -21.45 18.34
N VAL A 585 27.02 -21.13 17.55
CA VAL A 585 26.92 -20.85 16.12
C VAL A 585 27.73 -21.90 15.36
N SER A 586 27.11 -22.57 14.40
CA SER A 586 27.74 -23.57 13.54
C SER A 586 27.45 -23.26 12.07
N ALA A 587 28.49 -23.07 11.28
CA ALA A 587 28.44 -23.01 9.81
C ALA A 587 29.71 -23.67 9.27
N ALA A 588 29.88 -24.95 9.60
CA ALA A 588 31.15 -25.67 9.41
C ALA A 588 31.58 -25.81 7.93
N GLN A 589 30.64 -25.71 6.98
CA GLN A 589 30.92 -25.75 5.53
C GLN A 589 31.14 -24.37 4.90
N LEU A 590 30.97 -23.28 5.66
CA LEU A 590 31.10 -21.93 5.13
C LEU A 590 32.55 -21.69 4.70
N VAL A 591 32.78 -21.45 3.41
CA VAL A 591 34.11 -21.28 2.81
C VAL A 591 34.50 -19.81 2.71
N SER A 592 33.57 -18.94 2.36
CA SER A 592 33.84 -17.50 2.16
C SER A 592 32.74 -16.57 2.67
N ILE A 593 33.17 -15.42 3.19
CA ILE A 593 32.34 -14.26 3.49
C ILE A 593 32.91 -13.04 2.75
N ASP A 594 32.16 -12.41 1.85
CA ASP A 594 32.72 -11.37 0.98
C ASP A 594 33.12 -10.09 1.73
N MET A 595 32.26 -9.61 2.64
CA MET A 595 32.43 -8.32 3.31
C MET A 595 32.97 -8.44 4.73
N ARG A 596 32.17 -8.95 5.66
CA ARG A 596 32.56 -9.03 7.08
C ARG A 596 31.83 -10.11 7.86
N LEU A 597 32.54 -10.63 8.86
CA LEU A 597 32.03 -11.46 9.94
C LEU A 597 31.98 -10.62 11.23
N LEU A 598 30.79 -10.40 11.77
CA LEU A 598 30.55 -9.68 13.01
C LEU A 598 29.76 -10.53 14.00
N ILE A 599 30.36 -10.89 15.13
CA ILE A 599 29.66 -11.61 16.22
C ILE A 599 29.83 -10.79 17.50
N GLU A 600 28.74 -10.21 18.01
CA GLU A 600 28.81 -9.35 19.19
C GLU A 600 27.60 -9.35 20.10
N ASN A 601 27.80 -9.10 21.39
CA ASN A 601 26.72 -9.00 22.38
C ASN A 601 25.87 -10.29 22.44
N ASN A 602 26.50 -11.47 22.46
CA ASN A 602 25.84 -12.75 22.71
C ASN A 602 26.40 -13.32 24.02
N ASP A 603 25.71 -13.05 25.14
CA ASP A 603 26.26 -13.21 26.48
C ASP A 603 26.57 -14.67 26.86
N LEU A 604 25.77 -15.63 26.37
CA LEU A 604 25.92 -17.06 26.65
C LEU A 604 26.62 -17.85 25.55
N LEU A 605 27.13 -17.19 24.51
CA LEU A 605 27.72 -17.87 23.36
C LEU A 605 29.05 -18.52 23.76
N HIS A 606 29.13 -19.85 23.67
CA HIS A 606 30.33 -20.62 24.01
C HIS A 606 31.16 -21.01 22.79
N THR A 607 30.50 -21.47 21.73
CA THR A 607 31.19 -22.04 20.56
C THR A 607 30.77 -21.37 19.25
N VAL A 608 31.77 -21.03 18.44
CA VAL A 608 31.61 -20.63 17.03
C VAL A 608 32.41 -21.62 16.17
N ASP A 609 31.71 -22.43 15.37
CA ASP A 609 32.32 -23.37 14.41
C ASP A 609 32.21 -22.85 12.97
N LEU A 610 33.36 -22.48 12.42
CA LEU A 610 33.57 -22.00 11.05
C LEU A 610 34.72 -22.79 10.42
N SER A 611 34.71 -24.12 10.61
CA SER A 611 35.83 -25.01 10.29
C SER A 611 36.38 -24.88 8.87
N SER A 612 35.52 -24.58 7.88
CA SER A 612 35.93 -24.45 6.48
C SER A 612 36.25 -23.02 6.04
N LEU A 613 36.02 -22.01 6.88
CA LEU A 613 36.11 -20.60 6.48
C LEU A 613 37.55 -20.22 6.17
N ALA A 614 37.78 -19.85 4.91
CA ALA A 614 39.11 -19.56 4.37
C ALA A 614 39.22 -18.12 3.82
N GLY A 615 38.11 -17.49 3.42
CA GLY A 615 38.08 -16.12 2.91
C GLY A 615 37.09 -15.26 3.68
N VAL A 616 37.56 -14.13 4.22
CA VAL A 616 36.68 -13.13 4.86
C VAL A 616 37.26 -11.74 4.71
N GLY A 617 36.44 -10.75 4.33
CA GLY A 617 36.90 -9.38 4.16
C GLY A 617 37.37 -8.73 5.47
N SER A 618 36.60 -8.85 6.55
CA SER A 618 37.02 -8.45 7.90
C SER A 618 36.34 -9.27 8.99
N VAL A 619 37.03 -9.48 10.12
CA VAL A 619 36.50 -10.22 11.26
C VAL A 619 36.46 -9.35 12.51
N ARG A 620 35.32 -9.34 13.19
CA ARG A 620 35.16 -8.74 14.50
C ARG A 620 34.30 -9.63 15.38
N VAL A 621 34.92 -10.20 16.40
CA VAL A 621 34.23 -10.95 17.46
C VAL A 621 34.51 -10.22 18.78
N ARG A 622 33.47 -9.63 19.39
CA ARG A 622 33.62 -8.81 20.60
C ARG A 622 32.39 -8.89 21.47
N PHE A 623 32.52 -8.63 22.77
CA PHE A 623 31.37 -8.62 23.69
C PHE A 623 30.60 -9.94 23.70
N ASN A 624 31.30 -11.08 23.71
CA ASN A 624 30.72 -12.42 23.93
C ASN A 624 31.45 -13.04 25.15
N PRO A 625 31.09 -12.69 26.39
CA PRO A 625 31.85 -13.02 27.60
C PRO A 625 31.99 -14.52 27.91
N ALA A 626 31.05 -15.36 27.44
CA ALA A 626 31.09 -16.81 27.61
C ALA A 626 31.90 -17.55 26.53
N LEU A 627 32.35 -16.84 25.48
CA LEU A 627 32.96 -17.46 24.31
C LEU A 627 34.34 -18.02 24.65
N ASP A 628 34.47 -19.34 24.60
CA ASP A 628 35.67 -20.08 24.94
C ASP A 628 36.24 -20.89 23.77
N ASN A 629 35.47 -21.09 22.70
CA ASN A 629 35.89 -21.87 21.54
C ASN A 629 35.50 -21.20 20.19
N VAL A 630 36.50 -20.86 19.39
CA VAL A 630 36.33 -20.40 18.00
C VAL A 630 37.12 -21.34 17.09
N ILE A 631 36.42 -22.11 16.26
CA ILE A 631 37.00 -23.11 15.36
C ILE A 631 37.02 -22.52 13.95
N ALA A 632 38.15 -21.94 13.55
CA ALA A 632 38.34 -21.40 12.20
C ALA A 632 39.79 -21.65 11.72
N PRO A 633 40.21 -22.93 11.56
CA PRO A 633 41.60 -23.31 11.35
C PRO A 633 42.16 -22.84 9.99
N ASN A 634 41.30 -22.57 9.02
CA ASN A 634 41.68 -22.10 7.68
C ASN A 634 41.76 -20.57 7.57
N LEU A 635 41.36 -19.84 8.62
CA LEU A 635 41.36 -18.39 8.63
C LEU A 635 42.77 -17.88 8.91
N SER A 636 43.41 -17.24 7.93
CA SER A 636 44.66 -16.51 8.17
C SER A 636 44.32 -15.14 8.78
N LEU A 637 44.36 -15.04 10.11
CA LEU A 637 44.19 -13.79 10.86
C LEU A 637 45.39 -12.83 10.71
#